data_AF-A0AAD7E2R0-F1
#
_entry.id   AF-A0AAD7E2R0-F1
#
_cell.length_a   1.000
_cell.length_b   1.000
_cell.length_c   1.000
_cell.angle_alpha   90.00
_cell.angle_beta   90.00
_cell.angle_gamma   90.00
#
_symmetry.space_group_name_H-M   'P 1'
#
loop_
_entity.id
_entity.type
_entity.pdbx_description
1 polymer ?
#
loop_
_entity_poly.entity_id
_entity_poly.type
_entity_poly.pdbx_seq_one_letter_code
_entity_poly.pdbx_strand_id
1 'polypeptide(L)'
;MASNMRGLTQFIADIRGARVRELEEKRINKEMANIRKKFKDGNLDGYQKKKYVAKIIFTYILGYKVDVGHMEAVNLISSSKYSEKQIGYLAVTLLMHENSDFLRLVVNSIRKDLDSNNEVDNCLALHAIANVGGSEMAEALVEDVHRLLISPTSQSFVKKKAALTVLRLYRKHPDVIPAAEWALRIVSIMDDEDLGVVICVTSLVMALAQDHLAPYAVCYTKAVDRLYRLVIEHEYSATYAYYKVPSPWLQVKLLRLLQYYPPSEDPNVRSVLHNVLQTIMNNSAEPSRNVQHNNAQHAVLFEAIGLAIHLDTNSPLVGTAAVLLARFISSKETNVRYLGLDTMAHLAARADSLEPIKKQQNIIILSLRDKDISVRRRALDLLYSMCDLDNSELIVGELLRYLTVADYALREEMVLKIAILTEKYATSYKWYIDTILQLISSAGDHVGDEVWYRVVQIVTNTEDLQEYAAKVVFEHLKQPSTHECLVKVGGYILGEYGHLIANEPGYSPIEQFRILHTKSQFCVASTRSLLLSTYIKWVNVFPEIKPQLLNIFERYRHVLDAELQQRACEFYALAQKPDDDELLQNVCEEMPPFPPRVSALLGRLNQKHGDTNDKRTWVHGGKEANLDREAAKKQTLGEPNGGSAAASDTSDIMGSLAGLDISAGSTTQSEPNAAHDLFSTMAENGAPRVAVGPSVDRWFDKLTWSAEGVLYEDVQIQIGIKSRYQGHIGQIAIYLGNKVPSPLTSFTTSLHVSDSDALSVTFAKIPPSTIAPRTQTQQLLHVECKKMFTTPPVLSISFLAGSHQTLAIRLPIVATKFFEHVKLGPTDFFERWKLIGGPPREAQQVFPIELDSVGQLDLPKYRQVVTGHRLNNLEEVDPNPNNIVAAGVLHMSIDGKVGCLLRLEPNREAKLCRLTVRSTSEEVASEVLKLILKSLSKPSLN
;
A
#
# COMPACT_ATOMS: atom_id res chain seq x y z
N MET A 1 -33.52 37.46 -15.53
CA MET A 1 -34.54 37.27 -14.47
C MET A 1 -35.16 35.89 -14.62
N ALA A 2 -35.09 35.04 -13.59
CA ALA A 2 -35.62 33.69 -13.63
C ALA A 2 -37.15 33.73 -13.88
N SER A 3 -37.62 33.01 -14.90
CA SER A 3 -39.04 32.72 -15.07
C SER A 3 -39.49 31.87 -13.89
N ASN A 4 -40.00 32.51 -12.84
CA ASN A 4 -40.57 31.82 -11.68
C ASN A 4 -41.69 30.90 -12.18
N MET A 5 -41.53 29.58 -11.97
CA MET A 5 -42.57 28.59 -12.26
C MET A 5 -43.72 28.79 -11.28
N ARG A 6 -44.60 29.77 -11.53
CA ARG A 6 -45.69 30.19 -10.63
C ARG A 6 -46.52 29.01 -10.11
N GLY A 7 -46.72 27.99 -10.94
CA GLY A 7 -47.42 26.77 -10.56
C GLY A 7 -46.69 25.88 -9.54
N LEU A 8 -45.36 25.83 -9.55
CA LEU A 8 -44.55 25.16 -8.53
C LEU A 8 -44.54 25.98 -7.24
N THR A 9 -44.34 27.31 -7.35
CA THR A 9 -44.35 28.21 -6.19
C THR A 9 -45.67 28.15 -5.43
N GLN A 10 -46.79 28.14 -6.14
CA GLN A 10 -48.12 27.99 -5.52
C GLN A 10 -48.26 26.63 -4.84
N PHE A 11 -47.84 25.54 -5.50
CA PHE A 11 -47.89 24.20 -4.91
C PHE A 11 -47.07 24.12 -3.61
N ILE A 12 -45.87 24.67 -3.59
CA ILE A 12 -45.02 24.74 -2.38
C ILE A 12 -45.71 25.57 -1.29
N ALA A 13 -46.32 26.71 -1.64
CA ALA A 13 -47.04 27.54 -0.68
C ALA A 13 -48.25 26.80 -0.08
N ASP A 14 -49.01 26.08 -0.90
CA ASP A 14 -50.17 25.30 -0.45
C ASP A 14 -49.76 24.16 0.50
N ILE A 15 -48.63 23.50 0.21
CA ILE A 15 -48.05 22.45 1.07
C ILE A 15 -47.56 23.03 2.39
N ARG A 16 -46.81 24.15 2.36
CA ARG A 16 -46.36 24.85 3.58
C ARG A 16 -47.52 25.41 4.41
N GLY A 17 -48.65 25.69 3.77
CA GLY A 17 -49.88 26.15 4.43
C GLY A 17 -50.69 25.02 5.08
N ALA A 18 -50.36 23.75 4.84
CA ALA A 18 -51.02 22.62 5.47
C ALA A 18 -50.60 22.50 6.94
N ARG A 19 -51.56 22.64 7.86
CA ARG A 19 -51.30 22.60 9.31
C ARG A 19 -51.20 21.18 9.87
N VAL A 20 -51.65 20.18 9.12
CA VAL A 20 -51.73 18.77 9.55
C VAL A 20 -51.27 17.87 8.40
N ARG A 21 -50.57 16.77 8.71
CA ARG A 21 -50.02 15.82 7.74
C ARG A 21 -51.07 15.26 6.77
N GLU A 22 -52.30 15.01 7.23
CA GLU A 22 -53.38 14.54 6.35
C GLU A 22 -53.78 15.55 5.28
N LEU A 23 -53.75 16.86 5.59
CA LEU A 23 -54.08 17.92 4.63
C LEU A 23 -52.97 18.06 3.59
N GLU A 24 -51.73 17.90 4.03
CA GLU A 24 -50.56 17.85 3.15
C GLU A 24 -50.67 16.66 2.18
N GLU A 25 -50.93 15.46 2.70
CA GLU A 25 -51.09 14.24 1.91
C GLU A 25 -52.27 14.34 0.94
N LYS A 26 -53.43 14.87 1.38
CA LYS A 26 -54.57 15.15 0.49
C LYS A 26 -54.20 16.12 -0.64
N ARG A 27 -53.42 17.16 -0.35
CA ARG A 27 -52.97 18.13 -1.36
C ARG A 27 -52.01 17.49 -2.35
N ILE A 28 -51.07 16.68 -1.88
CA ILE A 28 -50.11 15.95 -2.71
C ILE A 28 -50.84 14.95 -3.62
N ASN A 29 -51.73 14.13 -3.07
CA ASN A 29 -52.51 13.17 -3.85
C ASN A 29 -53.35 13.85 -4.93
N LYS A 30 -53.96 15.00 -4.62
CA LYS A 30 -54.70 15.80 -5.60
C LYS A 30 -53.80 16.32 -6.72
N GLU A 31 -52.61 16.82 -6.40
CA GLU A 31 -51.68 17.32 -7.40
C GLU A 31 -51.08 16.19 -8.24
N MET A 32 -50.71 15.06 -7.62
CA MET A 32 -50.22 13.87 -8.32
C MET A 32 -51.27 13.29 -9.27
N ALA A 33 -52.54 13.26 -8.89
CA ALA A 33 -53.64 12.86 -9.77
C ALA A 33 -53.79 13.82 -10.97
N ASN A 34 -53.65 15.13 -10.74
CA ASN A 34 -53.67 16.12 -11.82
C ASN A 34 -52.48 15.94 -12.78
N ILE A 35 -51.28 15.69 -12.24
CA ILE A 35 -50.07 15.42 -13.04
C ILE A 35 -50.25 14.17 -13.90
N ARG A 36 -50.75 13.07 -13.33
CA ARG A 36 -51.06 11.83 -14.07
C ARG A 36 -51.99 12.08 -15.24
N LYS A 37 -53.07 12.83 -15.00
CA LYS A 37 -54.02 13.20 -16.07
C LYS A 37 -53.32 13.99 -17.17
N LYS A 38 -52.53 15.00 -16.80
CA LYS A 38 -51.82 15.85 -17.77
C LYS A 38 -50.77 15.11 -18.60
N PHE A 39 -50.07 14.14 -18.01
CA PHE A 39 -49.13 13.29 -18.75
C PHE A 39 -49.86 12.35 -19.71
N LYS A 40 -51.02 11.79 -19.30
CA LYS A 40 -51.85 10.95 -20.16
C LYS A 40 -52.43 11.71 -21.37
N ASP A 41 -52.75 12.99 -21.21
CA ASP A 41 -53.29 13.84 -22.28
C ASP A 41 -52.25 14.13 -23.41
N GLY A 42 -50.94 13.92 -23.16
CA GLY A 42 -49.86 13.93 -24.16
C GLY A 42 -49.47 15.28 -24.77
N ASN A 43 -50.34 16.29 -24.74
CA ASN A 43 -50.13 17.59 -25.40
C ASN A 43 -49.42 18.63 -24.51
N LEU A 44 -48.23 18.28 -24.01
CA LEU A 44 -47.44 19.15 -23.11
C LEU A 44 -46.20 19.71 -23.79
N ASP A 45 -46.02 21.03 -23.70
CA ASP A 45 -44.78 21.70 -24.12
C ASP A 45 -43.62 21.44 -23.12
N GLY A 46 -42.39 21.78 -23.51
CA GLY A 46 -41.20 21.60 -22.66
C GLY A 46 -41.28 22.36 -21.33
N TYR A 47 -41.93 23.53 -21.29
CA TYR A 47 -42.11 24.31 -20.06
C TYR A 47 -43.08 23.64 -19.09
N GLN A 48 -44.18 23.09 -19.61
CA GLN A 48 -45.19 22.38 -18.84
C GLN A 48 -44.62 21.07 -18.29
N LYS A 49 -43.90 20.30 -19.11
CA LYS A 49 -43.16 19.10 -18.67
C LYS A 49 -42.20 19.46 -17.53
N LYS A 50 -41.35 20.47 -17.73
CA LYS A 50 -40.42 20.97 -16.70
C LYS A 50 -41.14 21.33 -15.40
N LYS A 51 -42.25 22.08 -15.47
CA LYS A 51 -43.04 22.50 -14.31
C LYS A 51 -43.62 21.32 -13.54
N TYR A 52 -44.18 20.33 -14.23
CA TYR A 52 -44.78 19.15 -13.57
C TYR A 52 -43.72 18.20 -13.01
N VAL A 53 -42.62 17.96 -13.74
CA VAL A 53 -41.49 17.18 -13.23
C VAL A 53 -40.87 17.85 -12.00
N ALA A 54 -40.75 19.19 -11.97
CA ALA A 54 -40.27 19.90 -10.78
C ALA A 54 -41.19 19.72 -9.55
N LYS A 55 -42.52 19.63 -9.74
CA LYS A 55 -43.44 19.30 -8.66
C LYS A 55 -43.25 17.87 -8.15
N ILE A 56 -43.04 16.93 -9.07
CA ILE A 56 -42.74 15.54 -8.73
C ILE A 56 -41.47 15.43 -7.90
N ILE A 57 -40.38 16.07 -8.34
CA ILE A 57 -39.11 16.11 -7.59
C ILE A 57 -39.34 16.67 -6.19
N PHE A 58 -40.10 17.77 -6.07
CA PHE A 58 -40.40 18.36 -4.77
C PHE A 58 -41.18 17.39 -3.86
N THR A 59 -42.19 16.69 -4.39
CA THR A 59 -42.94 15.66 -3.67
C THR A 59 -42.04 14.50 -3.23
N TYR A 60 -41.10 14.06 -4.07
CA TYR A 60 -40.11 13.05 -3.71
C TYR A 60 -39.17 13.51 -2.58
N ILE A 61 -38.66 14.74 -2.65
CA ILE A 61 -37.80 15.32 -1.60
C ILE A 61 -38.52 15.40 -0.25
N LEU A 62 -39.85 15.58 -0.23
CA LEU A 62 -40.66 15.53 0.99
C LEU A 62 -40.84 14.10 1.56
N GLY A 63 -40.35 13.07 0.88
CA GLY A 63 -40.41 11.67 1.32
C GLY A 63 -41.65 10.91 0.85
N TYR A 64 -42.44 11.45 -0.09
CA TYR A 64 -43.57 10.74 -0.67
C TYR A 64 -43.12 9.85 -1.83
N LYS A 65 -43.73 8.67 -1.93
CA LYS A 65 -43.46 7.74 -3.03
C LYS A 65 -43.94 8.33 -4.36
N VAL A 66 -43.07 8.27 -5.36
CA VAL A 66 -43.33 8.76 -6.72
C VAL A 66 -43.10 7.61 -7.72
N ASP A 67 -44.07 7.39 -8.59
CA ASP A 67 -44.11 6.32 -9.60
C ASP A 67 -44.33 6.86 -11.04
N VAL A 68 -44.40 8.19 -11.22
CA VAL A 68 -44.73 8.84 -12.50
C VAL A 68 -43.74 9.94 -12.87
N GLY A 69 -43.68 10.29 -14.16
CA GLY A 69 -42.80 11.35 -14.67
C GLY A 69 -41.44 10.90 -15.20
N HIS A 70 -41.17 9.58 -15.17
CA HIS A 70 -39.92 8.99 -15.67
C HIS A 70 -39.69 9.30 -17.17
N MET A 71 -40.69 9.03 -18.02
CA MET A 71 -40.58 9.29 -19.46
C MET A 71 -40.51 10.79 -19.79
N GLU A 72 -41.23 11.62 -19.05
CA GLU A 72 -41.16 13.07 -19.19
C GLU A 72 -39.79 13.61 -18.78
N ALA A 73 -39.14 13.03 -17.77
CA ALA A 73 -37.77 13.34 -17.41
C ALA A 73 -36.78 12.95 -18.53
N VAL A 74 -36.91 11.75 -19.12
CA VAL A 74 -36.11 11.32 -20.28
C VAL A 74 -36.26 12.31 -21.44
N ASN A 75 -37.50 12.71 -21.76
CA ASN A 75 -37.78 13.67 -22.84
C ASN A 75 -37.17 15.06 -22.58
N LEU A 76 -37.09 15.49 -21.33
CA LEU A 76 -36.50 16.78 -20.97
C LEU A 76 -34.98 16.80 -21.17
N ILE A 77 -34.30 15.67 -21.00
CA ILE A 77 -32.84 15.56 -21.25
C ILE A 77 -32.51 15.87 -22.71
N SER A 78 -33.31 15.38 -23.65
CA SER A 78 -33.10 15.64 -25.07
C SER A 78 -33.46 17.06 -25.52
N SER A 79 -33.93 17.94 -24.62
CA SER A 79 -34.27 19.34 -24.95
C SER A 79 -33.01 20.18 -25.23
N SER A 80 -33.13 21.13 -26.16
CA SER A 80 -32.06 22.11 -26.44
C SER A 80 -31.98 23.25 -25.42
N LYS A 81 -32.98 23.40 -24.53
CA LYS A 81 -33.01 24.45 -23.53
C LYS A 81 -32.40 23.97 -22.22
N TYR A 82 -31.34 24.64 -21.77
CA TYR A 82 -30.66 24.34 -20.49
C TYR A 82 -31.63 24.15 -19.31
N SER A 83 -32.58 25.07 -19.11
CA SER A 83 -33.49 24.98 -17.95
C SER A 83 -34.40 23.75 -17.95
N GLU A 84 -34.69 23.18 -19.13
CA GLU A 84 -35.48 21.96 -19.29
C GLU A 84 -34.58 20.74 -19.08
N LYS A 85 -33.43 20.70 -19.75
CA LYS A 85 -32.41 19.66 -19.63
C LYS A 85 -31.91 19.49 -18.19
N GLN A 86 -31.65 20.58 -17.47
CA GLN A 86 -31.24 20.58 -16.07
C GLN A 86 -32.27 19.85 -15.17
N ILE A 87 -33.57 20.11 -15.37
CA ILE A 87 -34.63 19.44 -14.60
C ILE A 87 -34.79 17.98 -15.01
N GLY A 88 -34.60 17.66 -16.29
CA GLY A 88 -34.55 16.28 -16.78
C GLY A 88 -33.44 15.47 -16.11
N TYR A 89 -32.21 15.98 -16.12
CA TYR A 89 -31.07 15.34 -15.45
C TYR A 89 -31.26 15.22 -13.95
N LEU A 90 -31.78 16.26 -13.28
CA LEU A 90 -32.08 16.20 -11.85
C LEU A 90 -33.15 15.16 -11.51
N ALA A 91 -34.18 15.01 -12.36
CA ALA A 91 -35.20 13.99 -12.20
C ALA A 91 -34.61 12.58 -12.36
N VAL A 92 -33.76 12.36 -13.37
CA VAL A 92 -33.09 11.07 -13.58
C VAL A 92 -32.19 10.72 -12.40
N THR A 93 -31.42 11.67 -11.87
CA THR A 93 -30.51 11.38 -10.74
C THR A 93 -31.22 11.14 -9.41
N LEU A 94 -32.41 11.70 -9.20
CA LEU A 94 -33.14 11.56 -7.94
C LEU A 94 -34.20 10.47 -7.96
N LEU A 95 -34.91 10.29 -9.08
CA LEU A 95 -36.08 9.42 -9.16
C LEU A 95 -35.77 8.03 -9.70
N MET A 96 -34.69 7.84 -10.45
CA MET A 96 -34.36 6.56 -11.07
C MET A 96 -33.32 5.78 -10.26
N HIS A 97 -33.60 4.49 -10.06
CA HIS A 97 -32.62 3.54 -9.54
C HIS A 97 -31.68 3.08 -10.66
N GLU A 98 -30.48 2.66 -10.29
CA GLU A 98 -29.40 2.24 -11.21
C GLU A 98 -29.75 1.01 -12.08
N ASN A 99 -30.75 0.22 -11.66
CA ASN A 99 -31.23 -0.99 -12.36
C ASN A 99 -32.52 -0.71 -13.15
N SER A 100 -32.90 0.55 -13.30
CA SER A 100 -34.12 0.95 -14.00
C SER A 100 -33.93 0.82 -15.51
N ASP A 101 -34.84 0.12 -16.20
CA ASP A 101 -34.85 0.04 -17.67
C ASP A 101 -34.92 1.41 -18.34
N PHE A 102 -35.45 2.43 -17.66
CA PHE A 102 -35.48 3.81 -18.17
C PHE A 102 -34.08 4.41 -18.33
N LEU A 103 -33.07 3.94 -17.59
CA LEU A 103 -31.71 4.43 -17.73
C LEU A 103 -31.10 4.05 -19.08
N ARG A 104 -31.49 2.92 -19.67
CA ARG A 104 -31.06 2.52 -21.02
C ARG A 104 -31.50 3.53 -22.08
N LEU A 105 -32.65 4.17 -21.88
CA LEU A 105 -33.20 5.16 -22.81
C LEU A 105 -32.42 6.49 -22.81
N VAL A 106 -31.71 6.82 -21.73
CA VAL A 106 -30.95 8.07 -21.64
C VAL A 106 -29.50 7.94 -22.08
N VAL A 107 -28.93 6.74 -22.17
CA VAL A 107 -27.51 6.51 -22.53
C VAL A 107 -27.12 7.26 -23.81
N ASN A 108 -27.92 7.17 -24.87
CA ASN A 108 -27.65 7.86 -26.13
C ASN A 108 -27.78 9.39 -26.03
N SER A 109 -28.72 9.89 -25.21
CA SER A 109 -28.85 11.33 -24.98
C SER A 109 -27.66 11.86 -24.16
N ILE A 110 -27.20 11.09 -23.18
CA ILE A 110 -26.01 11.40 -22.38
C ILE A 110 -24.77 11.43 -23.28
N ARG A 111 -24.56 10.41 -24.13
CA ARG A 111 -23.43 10.38 -25.07
C ARG A 111 -23.43 11.62 -25.97
N LYS A 112 -24.58 11.96 -26.55
CA LYS A 112 -24.72 13.18 -27.38
C LYS A 112 -24.34 14.45 -26.61
N ASP A 113 -24.71 14.54 -25.33
CA ASP A 113 -24.35 15.67 -24.48
C ASP A 113 -22.85 15.67 -24.12
N LEU A 114 -22.21 14.50 -23.95
CA LEU A 114 -20.75 14.39 -23.78
C LEU A 114 -19.98 14.80 -25.06
N ASP A 115 -20.52 14.49 -26.24
CA ASP A 115 -19.94 14.87 -27.53
C ASP A 115 -20.11 16.34 -27.89
N SER A 116 -21.03 17.03 -27.21
CA SER A 116 -21.30 18.44 -27.48
C SER A 116 -20.13 19.33 -27.01
N ASN A 117 -19.85 20.41 -27.74
CA ASN A 117 -18.85 21.42 -27.34
C ASN A 117 -19.41 22.40 -26.29
N ASN A 118 -20.39 21.98 -25.48
CA ASN A 118 -21.02 22.81 -24.46
C ASN A 118 -20.64 22.29 -23.07
N GLU A 119 -19.85 23.09 -22.35
CA GLU A 119 -19.40 22.82 -20.98
C GLU A 119 -20.56 22.39 -20.06
N VAL A 120 -21.69 23.09 -20.15
CA VAL A 120 -22.84 22.88 -19.26
C VAL A 120 -23.50 21.53 -19.52
N ASP A 121 -23.66 21.17 -20.78
CA ASP A 121 -24.27 19.89 -21.18
C ASP A 121 -23.36 18.71 -20.80
N ASN A 122 -22.04 18.82 -21.07
CA ASN A 122 -21.06 17.84 -20.61
C ASN A 122 -21.14 17.66 -19.08
N CYS A 123 -21.20 18.78 -18.34
CA CYS A 123 -21.24 18.76 -16.88
C CYS A 123 -22.48 18.10 -16.30
N LEU A 124 -23.65 18.30 -16.91
CA LEU A 124 -24.90 17.65 -16.51
C LEU A 124 -24.85 16.14 -16.78
N ALA A 125 -24.38 15.75 -17.97
CA ALA A 125 -24.18 14.36 -18.36
C ALA A 125 -23.22 13.63 -17.41
N LEU A 126 -22.03 14.19 -17.15
CA LEU A 126 -21.03 13.63 -16.23
C LEU A 126 -21.58 13.49 -14.80
N HIS A 127 -22.32 14.48 -14.32
CA HIS A 127 -22.95 14.39 -13.00
C HIS A 127 -24.01 13.28 -12.92
N ALA A 128 -24.77 13.07 -14.00
CA ALA A 128 -25.73 11.99 -14.06
C ALA A 128 -25.03 10.62 -14.02
N ILE A 129 -24.02 10.42 -14.89
CA ILE A 129 -23.22 9.18 -14.91
C ILE A 129 -22.63 8.88 -13.54
N ALA A 130 -22.03 9.88 -12.87
CA ALA A 130 -21.46 9.68 -11.55
C ALA A 130 -22.50 9.24 -10.51
N ASN A 131 -23.76 9.67 -10.60
CA ASN A 131 -24.77 9.38 -9.59
C ASN A 131 -25.60 8.12 -9.85
N VAL A 132 -25.92 7.81 -11.12
CA VAL A 132 -26.81 6.71 -11.50
C VAL A 132 -26.14 5.65 -12.40
N GLY A 133 -24.83 5.77 -12.65
CA GLY A 133 -24.09 4.84 -13.50
C GLY A 133 -24.06 3.42 -12.90
N GLY A 134 -24.90 2.52 -13.42
CA GLY A 134 -24.75 1.07 -13.25
C GLY A 134 -23.72 0.49 -14.22
N SER A 135 -23.50 -0.83 -14.19
CA SER A 135 -22.49 -1.53 -15.02
C SER A 135 -22.65 -1.21 -16.51
N GLU A 136 -23.87 -1.35 -17.05
CA GLU A 136 -24.15 -1.12 -18.47
C GLU A 136 -23.83 0.31 -18.92
N MET A 137 -24.15 1.30 -18.09
CA MET A 137 -23.87 2.71 -18.40
C MET A 137 -22.37 3.01 -18.29
N ALA A 138 -21.68 2.38 -17.34
CA ALA A 138 -20.24 2.49 -17.21
C ALA A 138 -19.56 1.92 -18.46
N GLU A 139 -19.87 0.69 -18.84
CA GLU A 139 -19.32 0.02 -20.04
C GLU A 139 -19.58 0.83 -21.31
N ALA A 140 -20.77 1.43 -21.45
CA ALA A 140 -21.13 2.18 -22.63
C ALA A 140 -20.47 3.57 -22.74
N LEU A 141 -20.17 4.25 -21.63
CA LEU A 141 -19.81 5.67 -21.64
C LEU A 141 -18.43 5.98 -21.04
N VAL A 142 -17.74 5.02 -20.44
CA VAL A 142 -16.48 5.27 -19.73
C VAL A 142 -15.40 5.83 -20.66
N GLU A 143 -15.31 5.36 -21.90
CA GLU A 143 -14.38 5.86 -22.92
C GLU A 143 -14.67 7.33 -23.29
N ASP A 144 -15.96 7.69 -23.38
CA ASP A 144 -16.38 9.08 -23.64
C ASP A 144 -15.98 10.01 -22.48
N VAL A 145 -16.14 9.55 -21.24
CA VAL A 145 -15.72 10.29 -20.04
C VAL A 145 -14.20 10.43 -19.99
N HIS A 146 -13.47 9.35 -20.26
CA HIS A 146 -12.01 9.36 -20.29
C HIS A 146 -11.48 10.29 -21.39
N ARG A 147 -12.06 10.26 -22.59
CA ARG A 147 -11.74 11.20 -23.68
C ARG A 147 -11.90 12.65 -23.25
N LEU A 148 -13.00 13.01 -22.58
CA LEU A 148 -13.21 14.37 -22.07
C LEU A 148 -12.18 14.77 -21.02
N LEU A 149 -11.69 13.82 -20.21
CA LEU A 149 -10.65 14.06 -19.22
C LEU A 149 -9.28 14.37 -19.88
N ILE A 150 -8.87 13.58 -20.87
CA ILE A 150 -7.53 13.70 -21.50
C ILE A 150 -7.49 14.73 -22.63
N SER A 151 -8.63 15.16 -23.16
CA SER A 151 -8.67 16.07 -24.30
C SER A 151 -8.07 17.45 -23.95
N PRO A 152 -7.17 18.01 -24.78
CA PRO A 152 -6.62 19.34 -24.57
C PRO A 152 -7.64 20.45 -24.86
N THR A 153 -8.71 20.17 -25.62
CA THR A 153 -9.77 21.14 -25.93
C THR A 153 -10.87 21.19 -24.87
N SER A 154 -10.90 20.21 -23.96
CA SER A 154 -11.84 20.20 -22.84
C SER A 154 -11.54 21.34 -21.86
N GLN A 155 -12.59 22.03 -21.44
CA GLN A 155 -12.47 23.08 -20.42
C GLN A 155 -12.17 22.49 -19.04
N SER A 156 -11.50 23.26 -18.19
CA SER A 156 -11.05 22.81 -16.86
C SER A 156 -12.17 22.26 -15.99
N PHE A 157 -13.37 22.86 -16.03
CA PHE A 157 -14.51 22.38 -15.23
C PHE A 157 -15.05 21.02 -15.71
N VAL A 158 -15.02 20.76 -17.02
CA VAL A 158 -15.37 19.45 -17.60
C VAL A 158 -14.35 18.41 -17.14
N LYS A 159 -13.04 18.70 -17.23
CA LYS A 159 -11.98 17.80 -16.74
C LYS A 159 -12.14 17.45 -15.26
N LYS A 160 -12.45 18.45 -14.41
CA LYS A 160 -12.74 18.24 -12.97
C LYS A 160 -13.84 17.21 -12.75
N LYS A 161 -14.97 17.37 -13.46
CA LYS A 161 -16.09 16.43 -13.37
C LYS A 161 -15.78 15.08 -13.99
N ALA A 162 -15.08 15.03 -15.12
CA ALA A 162 -14.71 13.80 -15.78
C ALA A 162 -13.82 12.94 -14.87
N ALA A 163 -12.78 13.52 -14.26
CA ALA A 163 -11.93 12.81 -13.29
C ALA A 163 -12.70 12.21 -12.11
N LEU A 164 -13.62 12.98 -11.51
CA LEU A 164 -14.44 12.48 -10.40
C LEU A 164 -15.50 11.45 -10.85
N THR A 165 -15.95 11.53 -12.10
CA THR A 165 -16.86 10.55 -12.69
C THR A 165 -16.15 9.22 -12.89
N VAL A 166 -14.95 9.22 -13.49
CA VAL A 166 -14.11 8.01 -13.61
C VAL A 166 -13.81 7.43 -12.23
N LEU A 167 -13.46 8.27 -11.24
CA LEU A 167 -13.19 7.82 -9.87
C LEU A 167 -14.39 7.07 -9.27
N ARG A 168 -15.61 7.60 -9.48
CA ARG A 168 -16.82 6.97 -8.96
C ARG A 168 -17.17 5.67 -9.68
N LEU A 169 -17.00 5.64 -11.01
CA LEU A 169 -17.16 4.42 -11.80
C LEU A 169 -16.16 3.35 -11.36
N TYR A 170 -14.89 3.70 -11.17
CA TYR A 170 -13.83 2.77 -10.73
C TYR A 170 -14.12 2.14 -9.38
N ARG A 171 -14.56 2.94 -8.40
CA ARG A 171 -14.90 2.43 -7.06
C ARG A 171 -16.06 1.44 -7.05
N LYS A 172 -16.90 1.46 -8.09
CA LYS A 172 -18.11 0.64 -8.16
C LYS A 172 -17.97 -0.54 -9.12
N HIS A 173 -17.28 -0.32 -10.24
CA HIS A 173 -17.08 -1.27 -11.33
C HIS A 173 -15.61 -1.19 -11.78
N PRO A 174 -14.65 -1.67 -10.96
CA PRO A 174 -13.22 -1.57 -11.28
C PRO A 174 -12.86 -2.32 -12.57
N ASP A 175 -13.55 -3.43 -12.85
CA ASP A 175 -13.29 -4.31 -14.01
C ASP A 175 -13.53 -3.64 -15.37
N VAL A 176 -14.36 -2.59 -15.41
CA VAL A 176 -14.74 -1.88 -16.64
C VAL A 176 -13.65 -0.89 -17.08
N ILE A 177 -12.77 -0.47 -16.16
CA ILE A 177 -11.77 0.57 -16.43
C ILE A 177 -10.41 -0.07 -16.68
N PRO A 178 -9.79 0.13 -17.86
CA PRO A 178 -8.45 -0.34 -18.15
C PRO A 178 -7.40 0.57 -17.46
N ALA A 179 -7.34 0.47 -16.14
CA ALA A 179 -6.60 1.39 -15.26
C ALA A 179 -5.10 1.47 -15.58
N ALA A 180 -4.47 0.35 -15.92
CA ALA A 180 -3.04 0.30 -16.26
C ALA A 180 -2.73 1.03 -17.58
N GLU A 181 -3.59 0.87 -18.59
CA GLU A 181 -3.39 1.47 -19.93
C GLU A 181 -3.59 2.99 -19.91
N TRP A 182 -4.48 3.47 -19.04
CA TRP A 182 -4.78 4.90 -18.92
C TRP A 182 -3.80 5.65 -18.02
N ALA A 183 -2.96 4.94 -17.26
CA ALA A 183 -2.15 5.49 -16.18
C ALA A 183 -1.33 6.72 -16.61
N LEU A 184 -0.54 6.60 -17.67
CA LEU A 184 0.36 7.67 -18.10
C LEU A 184 -0.41 8.93 -18.57
N ARG A 185 -1.56 8.76 -19.24
CA ARG A 185 -2.41 9.87 -19.71
C ARG A 185 -3.15 10.56 -18.56
N ILE A 186 -3.48 9.83 -17.51
CA ILE A 186 -4.13 10.40 -16.32
C ILE A 186 -3.08 11.13 -15.47
N VAL A 187 -1.93 10.51 -15.23
CA VAL A 187 -0.82 11.08 -14.45
C VAL A 187 -0.29 12.36 -15.09
N SER A 188 -0.25 12.45 -16.42
CA SER A 188 0.17 13.66 -17.13
C SER A 188 -0.67 14.89 -16.79
N ILE A 189 -1.95 14.73 -16.41
CA ILE A 189 -2.85 15.84 -16.07
C ILE A 189 -2.56 16.41 -14.67
N MET A 190 -1.74 15.75 -13.84
CA MET A 190 -1.26 16.33 -12.58
C MET A 190 -0.40 17.60 -12.79
N ASP A 191 0.11 17.80 -14.01
CA ASP A 191 0.83 19.00 -14.43
C ASP A 191 -0.08 20.15 -14.89
N ASP A 192 -1.41 19.98 -14.93
CA ASP A 192 -2.35 21.02 -15.40
C ASP A 192 -2.20 22.32 -14.58
N GLU A 193 -2.40 23.47 -15.24
CA GLU A 193 -2.27 24.80 -14.63
C GLU A 193 -3.41 25.08 -13.62
N ASP A 194 -4.60 24.53 -13.87
CA ASP A 194 -5.74 24.67 -12.98
C ASP A 194 -5.63 23.67 -11.82
N LEU A 195 -5.27 24.17 -10.62
CA LEU A 195 -5.13 23.35 -9.41
C LEU A 195 -6.42 22.60 -9.02
N GLY A 196 -7.59 23.07 -9.46
CA GLY A 196 -8.86 22.37 -9.34
C GLY A 196 -8.93 21.10 -10.20
N VAL A 197 -8.32 21.09 -11.39
CA VAL A 197 -8.17 19.87 -12.20
C VAL A 197 -7.22 18.92 -11.48
N VAL A 198 -6.07 19.45 -11.03
CA VAL A 198 -5.05 18.67 -10.32
C VAL A 198 -5.62 17.96 -9.10
N ILE A 199 -6.40 18.62 -8.23
CA ILE A 199 -6.98 17.96 -7.05
C ILE A 199 -7.97 16.83 -7.40
N CYS A 200 -8.75 16.98 -8.47
CA CYS A 200 -9.68 15.96 -8.94
C CYS A 200 -8.92 14.76 -9.54
N VAL A 201 -7.90 15.02 -10.36
CA VAL A 201 -7.06 13.98 -10.96
C VAL A 201 -6.23 13.27 -9.90
N THR A 202 -5.60 13.97 -8.96
CA THR A 202 -4.88 13.34 -7.84
C THR A 202 -5.82 12.44 -7.04
N SER A 203 -7.09 12.81 -6.86
CA SER A 203 -8.07 11.94 -6.20
C SER A 203 -8.36 10.65 -6.98
N LEU A 204 -8.38 10.73 -8.32
CA LEU A 204 -8.49 9.57 -9.20
C LEU A 204 -7.23 8.70 -9.15
N VAL A 205 -6.05 9.30 -9.30
CA VAL A 205 -4.75 8.63 -9.23
C VAL A 205 -4.57 7.93 -7.88
N MET A 206 -4.94 8.55 -6.76
CA MET A 206 -4.87 7.92 -5.44
C MET A 206 -5.68 6.63 -5.35
N ALA A 207 -6.83 6.54 -6.01
CA ALA A 207 -7.63 5.31 -6.00
C ALA A 207 -7.02 4.25 -6.92
N LEU A 208 -6.59 4.63 -8.12
CA LEU A 208 -6.03 3.70 -9.12
C LEU A 208 -4.66 3.16 -8.68
N ALA A 209 -3.81 4.00 -8.08
CA ALA A 209 -2.46 3.63 -7.64
C ALA A 209 -2.46 2.59 -6.51
N GLN A 210 -3.50 2.55 -5.67
CA GLN A 210 -3.58 1.55 -4.59
C GLN A 210 -3.72 0.11 -5.10
N ASP A 211 -4.30 -0.07 -6.28
CA ASP A 211 -4.47 -1.38 -6.91
C ASP A 211 -3.44 -1.60 -8.05
N HIS A 212 -2.91 -0.53 -8.66
CA HIS A 212 -1.95 -0.57 -9.75
C HIS A 212 -0.72 0.34 -9.50
N LEU A 213 0.16 -0.05 -8.56
CA LEU A 213 1.32 0.79 -8.19
C LEU A 213 2.29 1.04 -9.35
N ALA A 214 2.72 -0.01 -10.07
CA ALA A 214 3.79 0.13 -11.07
C ALA A 214 3.42 1.06 -12.25
N PRO A 215 2.23 0.96 -12.89
CA PRO A 215 1.84 1.87 -13.97
C PRO A 215 1.74 3.34 -13.55
N TYR A 216 1.43 3.61 -12.27
CA TYR A 216 1.25 4.96 -11.75
C TYR A 216 2.51 5.54 -11.09
N ALA A 217 3.64 4.83 -11.05
CA ALA A 217 4.86 5.25 -10.33
C ALA A 217 5.36 6.67 -10.69
N VAL A 218 5.13 7.11 -11.93
CA VAL A 218 5.47 8.46 -12.41
C VAL A 218 4.75 9.56 -11.61
N CYS A 219 3.62 9.28 -10.98
CA CYS A 219 2.90 10.25 -10.15
C CYS A 219 3.72 10.70 -8.94
N TYR A 220 4.69 9.90 -8.48
CA TYR A 220 5.56 10.25 -7.35
C TYR A 220 6.37 11.52 -7.64
N THR A 221 7.09 11.54 -8.77
CA THR A 221 7.93 12.69 -9.15
C THR A 221 7.08 13.92 -9.43
N LYS A 222 5.91 13.75 -10.07
CA LYS A 222 4.91 14.81 -10.32
C LYS A 222 4.37 15.41 -9.02
N ALA A 223 4.09 14.56 -8.02
CA ALA A 223 3.61 15.02 -6.73
C ALA A 223 4.67 15.81 -5.95
N VAL A 224 5.93 15.36 -5.96
CA VAL A 224 7.04 16.08 -5.33
C VAL A 224 7.28 17.43 -5.99
N ASP A 225 7.32 17.49 -7.33
CA ASP A 225 7.50 18.74 -8.09
C ASP A 225 6.35 19.73 -7.79
N ARG A 226 5.10 19.26 -7.80
CA ARG A 226 3.95 20.11 -7.48
C ARG A 226 3.98 20.64 -6.05
N LEU A 227 4.34 19.79 -5.07
CA LEU A 227 4.50 20.22 -3.68
C LEU A 227 5.59 21.28 -3.55
N TYR A 228 6.72 21.10 -4.23
CA TYR A 228 7.81 22.07 -4.24
C TYR A 228 7.36 23.44 -4.77
N ARG A 229 6.69 23.48 -5.93
CA ARG A 229 6.14 24.72 -6.50
C ARG A 229 5.14 25.42 -5.58
N LEU A 230 4.27 24.66 -4.90
CA LEU A 230 3.27 25.20 -3.98
C LEU A 230 3.87 25.74 -2.67
N VAL A 231 4.78 24.98 -2.06
CA VAL A 231 5.28 25.23 -0.70
C VAL A 231 6.51 26.13 -0.69
N ILE A 232 7.44 25.93 -1.63
CA ILE A 232 8.73 26.64 -1.68
C ILE A 232 8.65 27.83 -2.64
N GLU A 233 8.19 27.62 -3.87
CA GLU A 233 8.15 28.70 -4.89
C GLU A 233 6.91 29.60 -4.77
N HIS A 234 5.91 29.16 -3.99
CA HIS A 234 4.62 29.83 -3.84
C HIS A 234 3.89 30.09 -5.17
N GLU A 235 4.02 29.16 -6.12
CA GLU A 235 3.35 29.23 -7.43
C GLU A 235 1.89 28.77 -7.32
N TYR A 236 0.98 29.71 -7.01
CA TYR A 236 -0.46 29.48 -7.01
C TYR A 236 -1.24 30.80 -7.12
N SER A 237 -2.46 30.74 -7.65
CA SER A 237 -3.39 31.89 -7.65
C SER A 237 -3.95 32.13 -6.24
N ALA A 238 -4.15 33.40 -5.87
CA ALA A 238 -4.75 33.79 -4.58
C ALA A 238 -6.14 33.17 -4.33
N THR A 239 -6.86 32.79 -5.40
CA THR A 239 -8.15 32.08 -5.31
C THR A 239 -8.05 30.68 -4.69
N TYR A 240 -6.87 30.06 -4.73
CA TYR A 240 -6.58 28.76 -4.13
C TYR A 240 -5.97 28.85 -2.73
N ALA A 241 -5.80 30.05 -2.18
CA ALA A 241 -5.38 30.24 -0.79
C ALA A 241 -6.58 30.12 0.15
N TYR A 242 -6.49 29.28 1.18
CA TYR A 242 -7.50 29.15 2.23
C TYR A 242 -6.93 29.68 3.55
N TYR A 243 -7.43 30.82 4.02
CA TYR A 243 -6.89 31.51 5.21
C TYR A 243 -5.36 31.65 5.20
N LYS A 244 -4.77 32.05 4.06
CA LYS A 244 -3.30 32.17 3.85
C LYS A 244 -2.52 30.86 3.81
N VAL A 245 -3.20 29.70 3.82
CA VAL A 245 -2.57 28.40 3.58
C VAL A 245 -2.76 28.04 2.09
N PRO A 246 -1.69 27.73 1.33
CA PRO A 246 -1.79 27.48 -0.10
C PRO A 246 -2.41 26.11 -0.37
N SER A 247 -3.55 26.03 -1.06
CA SER A 247 -4.14 24.76 -1.53
C SER A 247 -4.07 23.58 -0.54
N PRO A 248 -4.54 23.71 0.71
CA PRO A 248 -4.29 22.71 1.77
C PRO A 248 -4.78 21.30 1.41
N TRP A 249 -5.96 21.19 0.77
CA TRP A 249 -6.50 19.89 0.36
C TRP A 249 -5.70 19.20 -0.74
N LEU A 250 -5.08 19.97 -1.64
CA LEU A 250 -4.20 19.41 -2.65
C LEU A 250 -2.90 18.92 -2.02
N GLN A 251 -2.30 19.71 -1.12
CA GLN A 251 -1.10 19.30 -0.39
C GLN A 251 -1.33 17.99 0.38
N VAL A 252 -2.42 17.89 1.15
CA VAL A 252 -2.78 16.66 1.88
C VAL A 252 -2.88 15.46 0.93
N LYS A 253 -3.56 15.61 -0.21
CA LYS A 253 -3.68 14.52 -1.19
C LYS A 253 -2.35 14.11 -1.81
N LEU A 254 -1.49 15.07 -2.14
CA LEU A 254 -0.16 14.77 -2.70
C LEU A 254 0.73 14.08 -1.66
N LEU A 255 0.74 14.56 -0.41
CA LEU A 255 1.48 13.94 0.69
C LEU A 255 0.98 12.52 0.99
N ARG A 256 -0.34 12.29 0.96
CA ARG A 256 -0.95 10.97 1.11
C ARG A 256 -0.60 10.04 -0.05
N LEU A 257 -0.65 10.53 -1.28
CA LEU A 257 -0.28 9.77 -2.48
C LEU A 257 1.16 9.24 -2.40
N LEU A 258 2.08 10.06 -1.89
CA LEU A 258 3.49 9.67 -1.73
C LEU A 258 3.67 8.52 -0.72
N GLN A 259 2.77 8.36 0.26
CA GLN A 259 2.83 7.25 1.23
C GLN A 259 2.45 5.88 0.64
N TYR A 260 1.88 5.82 -0.58
CA TYR A 260 1.58 4.56 -1.24
C TYR A 260 2.81 3.89 -1.87
N TYR A 261 3.88 4.66 -2.06
CA TYR A 261 5.11 4.22 -2.71
C TYR A 261 6.27 4.16 -1.73
N PRO A 262 7.24 3.25 -1.92
CA PRO A 262 8.48 3.31 -1.16
C PRO A 262 9.24 4.62 -1.44
N PRO A 263 10.18 5.01 -0.55
CA PRO A 263 11.01 6.19 -0.77
C PRO A 263 11.74 6.13 -2.12
N SER A 264 11.74 7.23 -2.86
CA SER A 264 12.44 7.33 -4.14
C SER A 264 13.94 7.03 -4.00
N GLU A 265 14.48 6.20 -4.90
CA GLU A 265 15.91 5.92 -4.97
C GLU A 265 16.72 7.17 -5.38
N ASP A 266 16.13 8.03 -6.22
CA ASP A 266 16.75 9.29 -6.66
C ASP A 266 17.04 10.23 -5.46
N PRO A 267 18.33 10.49 -5.15
CA PRO A 267 18.73 11.37 -4.05
C PRO A 267 18.23 12.81 -4.21
N ASN A 268 18.08 13.31 -5.43
CA ASN A 268 17.62 14.67 -5.67
C ASN A 268 16.14 14.83 -5.31
N VAL A 269 15.30 13.87 -5.73
CA VAL A 269 13.88 13.84 -5.34
C VAL A 269 13.72 13.74 -3.82
N ARG A 270 14.55 12.92 -3.15
CA ARG A 270 14.56 12.83 -1.68
C ARG A 270 14.95 14.15 -1.02
N SER A 271 15.98 14.83 -1.52
CA SER A 271 16.44 16.11 -0.99
C SER A 271 15.37 17.20 -1.12
N VAL A 272 14.71 17.30 -2.29
CA VAL A 272 13.62 18.24 -2.53
C VAL A 272 12.44 17.95 -1.61
N LEU A 273 12.03 16.68 -1.49
CA LEU A 273 10.94 16.28 -0.61
C LEU A 273 11.26 16.57 0.87
N HIS A 274 12.50 16.32 1.30
CA HIS A 274 12.94 16.66 2.66
C HIS A 274 12.82 18.15 2.94
N ASN A 275 13.25 19.01 2.01
CA ASN A 275 13.12 20.46 2.13
C ASN A 275 11.64 20.88 2.24
N VAL A 276 10.77 20.35 1.38
CA VAL A 276 9.31 20.60 1.46
C VAL A 276 8.74 20.24 2.83
N LEU A 277 9.04 19.03 3.34
CA LEU A 277 8.56 18.58 4.64
C LEU A 277 9.07 19.46 5.79
N GLN A 278 10.36 19.83 5.73
CA GLN A 278 10.96 20.73 6.72
C GLN A 278 10.27 22.10 6.74
N THR A 279 10.00 22.68 5.56
CA THR A 279 9.27 23.96 5.46
C THR A 279 7.86 23.86 6.02
N ILE A 280 7.13 22.77 5.75
CA ILE A 280 5.77 22.55 6.31
C ILE A 280 5.82 22.48 7.85
N MET A 281 6.79 21.76 8.41
CA MET A 281 6.96 21.65 9.87
C MET A 281 7.30 23.01 10.50
N ASN A 282 8.23 23.76 9.89
CA ASN A 282 8.63 25.08 10.36
C ASN A 282 7.48 26.09 10.35
N ASN A 283 6.67 26.09 9.28
CA ASN A 283 5.52 26.97 9.18
C ASN A 283 4.55 26.78 10.34
N SER A 284 4.44 25.55 10.86
CA SER A 284 3.48 25.13 11.89
C SER A 284 4.00 25.26 13.33
N ALA A 285 5.17 25.87 13.52
CA ALA A 285 5.76 26.07 14.84
C ALA A 285 4.97 27.08 15.68
N GLU A 286 4.46 28.16 15.07
CA GLU A 286 3.75 29.24 15.74
C GLU A 286 2.24 29.20 15.49
N PRO A 287 1.40 29.06 16.53
CA PRO A 287 -0.05 29.03 16.37
C PRO A 287 -0.61 30.42 16.03
N SER A 288 -1.50 30.48 15.05
CA SER A 288 -2.25 31.69 14.72
C SER A 288 -3.44 31.88 15.67
N ARG A 289 -3.94 33.12 15.77
CA ARG A 289 -5.22 33.40 16.47
C ARG A 289 -6.44 32.85 15.71
N ASN A 290 -6.31 32.60 14.42
CA ASN A 290 -7.40 32.14 13.58
C ASN A 290 -7.46 30.59 13.60
N VAL A 291 -8.55 30.04 14.14
CA VAL A 291 -8.77 28.60 14.26
C VAL A 291 -8.83 27.90 12.89
N GLN A 292 -9.47 28.52 11.89
CA GLN A 292 -9.55 27.93 10.54
C GLN A 292 -8.17 27.86 9.87
N HIS A 293 -7.32 28.87 10.09
CA HIS A 293 -5.92 28.83 9.65
C HIS A 293 -5.17 27.67 10.31
N ASN A 294 -5.25 27.56 11.64
CA ASN A 294 -4.60 26.48 12.39
C ASN A 294 -5.08 25.11 11.92
N ASN A 295 -6.39 24.92 11.72
CA ASN A 295 -6.94 23.65 11.24
C ASN A 295 -6.42 23.28 9.85
N ALA A 296 -6.39 24.23 8.91
CA ALA A 296 -5.87 23.98 7.57
C ALA A 296 -4.37 23.65 7.59
N GLN A 297 -3.61 24.33 8.43
CA GLN A 297 -2.19 24.10 8.61
C GLN A 297 -1.90 22.77 9.29
N HIS A 298 -2.62 22.44 10.38
CA HIS A 298 -2.52 21.15 11.07
C HIS A 298 -2.87 19.99 10.14
N ALA A 299 -3.86 20.14 9.26
CA ALA A 299 -4.21 19.10 8.29
C ALA A 299 -3.03 18.75 7.36
N VAL A 300 -2.33 19.77 6.84
CA VAL A 300 -1.12 19.56 6.02
C VAL A 300 0.02 19.00 6.89
N LEU A 301 0.21 19.52 8.11
CA LEU A 301 1.26 19.08 9.02
C LEU A 301 1.13 17.60 9.40
N PHE A 302 -0.06 17.14 9.79
CA PHE A 302 -0.25 15.75 10.20
C PHE A 302 0.03 14.78 9.05
N GLU A 303 -0.37 15.13 7.82
CA GLU A 303 -0.06 14.34 6.64
C GLU A 303 1.44 14.37 6.30
N ALA A 304 2.11 15.52 6.49
CA ALA A 304 3.55 15.66 6.31
C ALA A 304 4.35 14.86 7.35
N ILE A 305 3.89 14.83 8.61
CA ILE A 305 4.46 13.97 9.65
C ILE A 305 4.27 12.50 9.26
N GLY A 306 3.06 12.12 8.81
CA GLY A 306 2.78 10.77 8.32
C GLY A 306 3.73 10.35 7.20
N LEU A 307 3.99 11.23 6.23
CA LEU A 307 4.96 10.98 5.16
C LEU A 307 6.40 10.94 5.67
N ALA A 308 6.80 11.82 6.59
CA ALA A 308 8.15 11.79 7.17
C ALA A 308 8.44 10.46 7.88
N ILE A 309 7.48 9.97 8.68
CA ILE A 309 7.54 8.64 9.32
C ILE A 309 7.63 7.54 8.27
N HIS A 310 6.93 7.70 7.15
CA HIS A 310 6.96 6.72 6.07
C HIS A 310 8.31 6.65 5.35
N LEU A 311 8.95 7.80 5.15
CA LEU A 311 10.19 7.90 4.38
C LEU A 311 11.41 7.40 5.14
N ASP A 312 11.59 7.86 6.37
CA ASP A 312 12.73 7.50 7.22
C ASP A 312 12.42 7.82 8.69
N THR A 313 12.26 6.77 9.50
CA THR A 313 11.96 6.84 10.93
C THR A 313 13.11 7.45 11.74
N ASN A 314 14.34 7.38 11.25
CA ASN A 314 15.54 7.88 11.93
C ASN A 314 15.92 9.31 11.52
N SER A 315 15.13 9.91 10.61
CA SER A 315 15.34 11.28 10.14
C SER A 315 15.18 12.31 11.27
N PRO A 316 15.98 13.40 11.27
CA PRO A 316 15.80 14.50 12.23
C PRO A 316 14.38 15.11 12.18
N LEU A 317 13.71 15.03 11.03
CA LEU A 317 12.32 15.47 10.88
C LEU A 317 11.36 14.70 11.79
N VAL A 318 11.59 13.40 12.00
CA VAL A 318 10.78 12.57 12.90
C VAL A 318 11.01 12.97 14.36
N GLY A 319 12.25 13.34 14.71
CA GLY A 319 12.56 13.94 16.02
C GLY A 319 11.79 15.24 16.26
N THR A 320 11.78 16.15 15.28
CA THR A 320 10.98 17.38 15.33
C THR A 320 9.48 17.09 15.42
N ALA A 321 9.00 16.11 14.63
CA ALA A 321 7.59 15.70 14.66
C ALA A 321 7.17 15.16 16.03
N ALA A 322 7.99 14.33 16.69
CA ALA A 322 7.71 13.81 18.02
C ALA A 322 7.52 14.94 19.06
N VAL A 323 8.35 15.99 18.99
CA VAL A 323 8.22 17.18 19.86
C VAL A 323 6.92 17.94 19.59
N LEU A 324 6.55 18.12 18.32
CA LEU A 324 5.28 18.75 17.95
C LEU A 324 4.06 17.93 18.41
N LEU A 325 4.11 16.61 18.23
CA LEU A 325 3.05 15.70 18.67
C LEU A 325 2.88 15.70 20.20
N ALA A 326 3.97 15.76 20.96
CA ALA A 326 3.92 15.91 22.42
C ALA A 326 3.17 17.19 22.86
N ARG A 327 3.35 18.29 22.13
CA ARG A 327 2.58 19.53 22.33
C ARG A 327 1.09 19.34 21.99
N PHE A 328 0.78 18.61 20.92
CA PHE A 328 -0.61 18.40 20.48
C PHE A 328 -1.43 17.51 21.40
N ILE A 329 -0.86 16.43 21.96
CA ILE A 329 -1.57 15.58 22.93
C ILE A 329 -1.92 16.33 24.22
N SER A 330 -1.20 17.40 24.53
CA SER A 330 -1.47 18.29 25.67
C SER A 330 -2.33 19.51 25.31
N SER A 331 -2.85 19.59 24.08
CA SER A 331 -3.65 20.71 23.61
C SER A 331 -4.96 20.84 24.38
N LYS A 332 -5.49 22.07 24.51
CA LYS A 332 -6.84 22.30 25.06
C LYS A 332 -7.94 21.83 24.10
N GLU A 333 -7.66 21.83 22.80
CA GLU A 333 -8.59 21.42 21.75
C GLU A 333 -8.65 19.89 21.62
N THR A 334 -9.84 19.31 21.85
CA THR A 334 -10.06 17.86 21.84
C THR A 334 -9.72 17.21 20.49
N ASN A 335 -10.08 17.86 19.37
CA ASN A 335 -9.75 17.42 18.01
C ASN A 335 -8.23 17.38 17.76
N VAL A 336 -7.47 18.33 18.30
CA VAL A 336 -6.01 18.36 18.18
C VAL A 336 -5.38 17.26 19.03
N ARG A 337 -5.88 17.02 20.25
CA ARG A 337 -5.43 15.89 21.09
C ARG A 337 -5.69 14.55 20.38
N TYR A 338 -6.88 14.38 19.81
CA TYR A 338 -7.26 13.19 19.06
C TYR A 338 -6.28 12.89 17.92
N LEU A 339 -6.02 13.87 17.04
CA LEU A 339 -5.11 13.72 15.91
C LEU A 339 -3.64 13.54 16.36
N GLY A 340 -3.25 14.20 17.45
CA GLY A 340 -1.93 14.03 18.06
C GLY A 340 -1.70 12.59 18.53
N LEU A 341 -2.68 12.00 19.23
CA LEU A 341 -2.61 10.60 19.69
C LEU A 341 -2.62 9.61 18.51
N ASP A 342 -3.48 9.82 17.50
CA ASP A 342 -3.56 8.95 16.32
C ASP A 342 -2.25 8.97 15.51
N THR A 343 -1.66 10.14 15.30
CA THR A 343 -0.38 10.28 14.58
C THR A 343 0.80 9.77 15.40
N MET A 344 0.76 9.92 16.73
CA MET A 344 1.77 9.33 17.61
C MET A 344 1.66 7.79 17.62
N ALA A 345 0.46 7.23 17.48
CA ALA A 345 0.28 5.78 17.32
C ALA A 345 0.85 5.30 15.99
N HIS A 346 0.72 6.08 14.91
CA HIS A 346 1.40 5.80 13.64
C HIS A 346 2.92 5.79 13.81
N LEU A 347 3.48 6.76 14.55
CA LEU A 347 4.91 6.80 14.85
C LEU A 347 5.34 5.56 15.64
N ALA A 348 4.62 5.18 16.70
CA ALA A 348 4.90 3.97 17.49
C ALA A 348 4.84 2.70 16.63
N ALA A 349 3.94 2.64 15.66
CA ALA A 349 3.78 1.50 14.77
C ALA A 349 4.94 1.31 13.78
N ARG A 350 5.78 2.33 13.55
CA ARG A 350 6.89 2.26 12.58
C ARG A 350 8.28 2.51 13.15
N ALA A 351 8.38 3.29 14.23
CA ALA A 351 9.65 3.71 14.79
C ALA A 351 10.49 2.54 15.32
N ASP A 352 11.81 2.64 15.15
CA ASP A 352 12.77 1.70 15.73
C ASP A 352 12.98 1.96 17.23
N SER A 353 12.92 3.23 17.64
CA SER A 353 13.05 3.66 19.03
C SER A 353 11.78 4.35 19.50
N LEU A 354 11.23 3.85 20.61
CA LEU A 354 10.03 4.41 21.25
C LEU A 354 10.36 5.48 22.31
N GLU A 355 11.65 5.80 22.53
CA GLU A 355 12.11 6.75 23.56
C GLU A 355 11.40 8.11 23.52
N PRO A 356 11.21 8.79 22.36
CA PRO A 356 10.49 10.06 22.31
C PRO A 356 9.03 9.95 22.77
N ILE A 357 8.40 8.79 22.55
CA ILE A 357 7.00 8.52 22.91
C ILE A 357 6.91 8.16 24.40
N LYS A 358 7.82 7.31 24.90
CA LYS A 358 7.90 6.93 26.32
C LYS A 358 8.00 8.13 27.25
N LYS A 359 8.69 9.20 26.84
CA LYS A 359 8.74 10.47 27.61
C LYS A 359 7.36 11.09 27.89
N GLN A 360 6.37 10.80 27.05
CA GLN A 360 5.00 11.29 27.17
C GLN A 360 4.03 10.26 27.77
N GLN A 361 4.51 9.09 28.21
CA GLN A 361 3.69 7.96 28.68
C GLN A 361 2.67 8.38 29.75
N ASN A 362 3.08 9.20 30.73
CA ASN A 362 2.16 9.67 31.78
C ASN A 362 0.99 10.50 31.24
N ILE A 363 1.23 11.33 30.20
CA ILE A 363 0.18 12.13 29.55
C ILE A 363 -0.76 11.23 28.74
N ILE A 364 -0.20 10.21 28.08
CA ILE A 364 -0.97 9.23 27.30
C ILE A 364 -1.88 8.41 28.23
N ILE A 365 -1.36 7.91 29.35
CA ILE A 365 -2.16 7.20 30.36
C ILE A 365 -3.28 8.10 30.91
N LEU A 366 -2.98 9.38 31.20
CA LEU A 366 -4.00 10.33 31.66
C LEU A 366 -5.12 10.54 30.61
N SER A 367 -4.79 10.41 29.31
CA SER A 367 -5.75 10.56 28.21
C SER A 367 -6.81 9.44 28.16
N LEU A 368 -6.60 8.30 28.85
CA LEU A 368 -7.65 7.30 29.08
C LEU A 368 -8.84 7.86 29.88
N ARG A 369 -8.64 8.96 30.60
CA ARG A 369 -9.67 9.65 31.40
C ARG A 369 -10.17 10.93 30.74
N ASP A 370 -9.91 11.15 29.45
CA ASP A 370 -10.43 12.33 28.72
C ASP A 370 -11.97 12.36 28.76
N LYS A 371 -12.59 13.52 28.54
CA LYS A 371 -14.05 13.63 28.49
C LYS A 371 -14.64 12.96 27.25
N ASP A 372 -13.87 12.89 26.15
CA ASP A 372 -14.30 12.33 24.88
C ASP A 372 -13.86 10.85 24.72
N ILE A 373 -14.81 9.94 24.50
CA ILE A 373 -14.55 8.50 24.35
C ILE A 373 -13.64 8.17 23.16
N SER A 374 -13.66 8.97 22.10
CA SER A 374 -12.83 8.77 20.91
C SER A 374 -11.36 9.07 21.22
N VAL A 375 -11.09 10.07 22.06
CA VAL A 375 -9.74 10.36 22.58
C VAL A 375 -9.25 9.23 23.47
N ARG A 376 -10.11 8.70 24.35
CA ARG A 376 -9.77 7.52 25.18
C ARG A 376 -9.40 6.31 24.34
N ARG A 377 -10.15 6.06 23.25
CA ARG A 377 -9.87 4.98 22.31
C ARG A 377 -8.51 5.17 21.62
N ARG A 378 -8.19 6.38 21.17
CA ARG A 378 -6.87 6.66 20.58
C ARG A 378 -5.72 6.56 21.58
N ALA A 379 -5.95 6.92 22.84
CA ALA A 379 -4.98 6.69 23.90
C ALA A 379 -4.73 5.18 24.12
N LEU A 380 -5.79 4.36 24.11
CA LEU A 380 -5.67 2.90 24.15
C LEU A 380 -4.90 2.33 22.94
N ASP A 381 -5.18 2.80 21.72
CA ASP A 381 -4.45 2.41 20.50
C ASP A 381 -2.95 2.71 20.60
N LEU A 382 -2.62 3.88 21.13
CA LEU A 382 -1.23 4.32 21.33
C LEU A 382 -0.54 3.50 22.41
N LEU A 383 -1.18 3.31 23.57
CA LEU A 383 -0.65 2.45 24.65
C LEU A 383 -0.39 1.03 24.18
N TYR A 384 -1.30 0.48 23.37
CA TYR A 384 -1.10 -0.82 22.74
C TYR A 384 0.10 -0.85 21.80
N SER A 385 0.28 0.20 20.98
CA SER A 385 1.38 0.26 20.00
C SER A 385 2.75 0.59 20.60
N MET A 386 2.79 1.33 21.71
CA MET A 386 4.04 1.74 22.38
C MET A 386 4.48 0.77 23.50
N CYS A 387 3.69 -0.28 23.74
CA CYS A 387 4.00 -1.28 24.77
C CYS A 387 5.20 -2.12 24.34
N ASP A 388 6.14 -2.31 25.25
CA ASP A 388 7.30 -3.19 25.09
C ASP A 388 7.62 -3.90 26.42
N LEU A 389 8.69 -4.70 26.44
CA LEU A 389 9.07 -5.48 27.61
C LEU A 389 9.32 -4.60 28.86
N ASP A 390 9.83 -3.37 28.68
CA ASP A 390 10.19 -2.49 29.79
C ASP A 390 8.98 -1.86 30.50
N ASN A 391 7.92 -1.57 29.73
CA ASN A 391 6.76 -0.82 30.24
C ASN A 391 5.46 -1.63 30.31
N SER A 392 5.48 -2.90 29.87
CA SER A 392 4.31 -3.77 29.80
C SER A 392 3.54 -3.90 31.10
N GLU A 393 4.20 -4.20 32.23
CA GLU A 393 3.55 -4.36 33.53
C GLU A 393 2.81 -3.10 33.97
N LEU A 394 3.43 -1.93 33.77
CA LEU A 394 2.85 -0.63 34.12
C LEU A 394 1.64 -0.31 33.23
N ILE A 395 1.77 -0.48 31.92
CA ILE A 395 0.68 -0.21 30.97
C ILE A 395 -0.51 -1.14 31.24
N VAL A 396 -0.26 -2.45 31.33
CA VAL A 396 -1.31 -3.44 31.59
C VAL A 396 -1.99 -3.20 32.94
N GLY A 397 -1.23 -2.87 33.99
CA GLY A 397 -1.79 -2.52 35.30
C GLY A 397 -2.73 -1.30 35.25
N GLU A 398 -2.34 -0.25 34.52
CA GLU A 398 -3.20 0.93 34.33
C GLU A 398 -4.44 0.64 33.47
N LEU A 399 -4.31 -0.20 32.44
CA LEU A 399 -5.43 -0.63 31.61
C LEU A 399 -6.45 -1.46 32.40
N LEU A 400 -6.00 -2.40 33.24
CA LEU A 400 -6.85 -3.17 34.14
C LEU A 400 -7.58 -2.28 35.15
N ARG A 401 -6.87 -1.30 35.72
CA ARG A 401 -7.48 -0.33 36.63
C ARG A 401 -8.57 0.49 35.94
N TYR A 402 -8.29 0.97 34.72
CA TYR A 402 -9.26 1.74 33.94
C TYR A 402 -10.46 0.90 33.48
N LEU A 403 -10.27 -0.40 33.19
CA LEU A 403 -11.31 -1.31 32.72
C LEU A 403 -12.55 -1.33 33.64
N THR A 404 -12.34 -1.24 34.95
CA THR A 404 -13.41 -1.24 35.96
C THR A 404 -14.41 -0.08 35.80
N VAL A 405 -13.95 1.06 35.31
CA VAL A 405 -14.74 2.30 35.10
C VAL A 405 -14.97 2.62 33.63
N ALA A 406 -14.45 1.80 32.72
CA ALA A 406 -14.53 2.02 31.28
C ALA A 406 -15.95 1.81 30.74
N ASP A 407 -16.28 2.56 29.69
CA ASP A 407 -17.55 2.46 28.96
C ASP A 407 -17.72 1.10 28.28
N TYR A 408 -18.94 0.57 28.23
CA TYR A 408 -19.22 -0.77 27.67
C TYR A 408 -18.71 -0.95 26.23
N ALA A 409 -18.82 0.10 25.40
CA ALA A 409 -18.36 0.09 24.01
C ALA A 409 -16.83 0.03 23.83
N LEU A 410 -16.05 0.28 24.89
CA LEU A 410 -14.58 0.23 24.87
C LEU A 410 -14.03 -1.04 25.54
N ARG A 411 -14.80 -1.66 26.46
CA ARG A 411 -14.35 -2.83 27.24
C ARG A 411 -13.93 -3.99 26.37
N GLU A 412 -14.72 -4.36 25.37
CA GLU A 412 -14.39 -5.50 24.50
C GLU A 412 -13.03 -5.34 23.81
N GLU A 413 -12.75 -4.14 23.28
CA GLU A 413 -11.49 -3.83 22.63
C GLU A 413 -10.32 -3.78 23.63
N MET A 414 -10.55 -3.23 24.83
CA MET A 414 -9.55 -3.22 25.90
C MET A 414 -9.20 -4.63 26.36
N VAL A 415 -10.18 -5.49 26.60
CA VAL A 415 -9.97 -6.87 27.06
C VAL A 415 -9.10 -7.63 26.08
N LEU A 416 -9.40 -7.52 24.77
CA LEU A 416 -8.60 -8.15 23.72
C LEU A 416 -7.16 -7.62 23.72
N LYS A 417 -6.97 -6.30 23.78
CA LYS A 417 -5.63 -5.69 23.80
C LYS A 417 -4.84 -6.05 25.05
N ILE A 418 -5.47 -6.05 26.23
CA ILE A 418 -4.83 -6.46 27.49
C ILE A 418 -4.36 -7.91 27.35
N ALA A 419 -5.24 -8.83 26.91
CA ALA A 419 -4.88 -10.24 26.73
C ALA A 419 -3.69 -10.43 25.78
N ILE A 420 -3.68 -9.72 24.65
CA ILE A 420 -2.56 -9.79 23.68
C ILE A 420 -1.26 -9.24 24.27
N LEU A 421 -1.30 -8.09 24.94
CA LEU A 421 -0.11 -7.49 25.54
C LEU A 421 0.47 -8.39 26.64
N THR A 422 -0.39 -8.96 27.48
CA THR A 422 0.02 -9.88 28.55
C THR A 422 0.63 -11.15 27.96
N GLU A 423 0.06 -11.73 26.90
CA GLU A 423 0.66 -12.90 26.25
C GLU A 423 2.00 -12.59 25.58
N LYS A 424 2.10 -11.44 24.89
CA LYS A 424 3.29 -11.08 24.12
C LYS A 424 4.48 -10.70 24.99
N TYR A 425 4.25 -9.96 26.09
CA TYR A 425 5.30 -9.35 26.89
C TYR A 425 5.49 -9.98 28.28
N ALA A 426 4.82 -11.10 28.57
CA ALA A 426 5.03 -11.81 29.83
C ALA A 426 6.49 -12.30 29.97
N THR A 427 7.20 -11.74 30.94
CA THR A 427 8.52 -12.20 31.37
C THR A 427 8.43 -13.38 32.34
N SER A 428 7.30 -13.49 33.04
CA SER A 428 6.99 -14.55 34.00
C SER A 428 5.55 -15.03 33.81
N TYR A 429 5.38 -16.35 33.76
CA TYR A 429 4.03 -16.94 33.70
C TYR A 429 3.21 -16.69 34.98
N LYS A 430 3.84 -16.37 36.12
CA LYS A 430 3.11 -15.95 37.33
C LYS A 430 2.36 -14.65 37.08
N TRP A 431 3.04 -13.65 36.53
CA TRP A 431 2.44 -12.37 36.17
C TRP A 431 1.34 -12.53 35.11
N TYR A 432 1.55 -13.41 34.12
CA TYR A 432 0.53 -13.74 33.12
C TYR A 432 -0.75 -14.26 33.78
N ILE A 433 -0.65 -15.24 34.68
CA ILE A 433 -1.80 -15.84 35.36
C ILE A 433 -2.54 -14.80 36.20
N ASP A 434 -1.83 -14.04 37.04
CA ASP A 434 -2.45 -13.00 37.88
C ASP A 434 -3.25 -12.01 37.05
N THR A 435 -2.64 -11.54 35.95
CA THR A 435 -3.21 -10.54 35.07
C THR A 435 -4.44 -11.06 34.32
N ILE A 436 -4.38 -12.28 33.76
CA ILE A 436 -5.52 -12.85 33.02
C ILE A 436 -6.66 -13.25 33.95
N LEU A 437 -6.38 -13.78 35.14
CA LEU A 437 -7.43 -14.06 36.13
C LEU A 437 -8.10 -12.77 36.60
N GLN A 438 -7.34 -11.71 36.84
CA GLN A 438 -7.90 -10.38 37.14
C GLN A 438 -8.74 -9.84 35.99
N LEU A 439 -8.31 -10.04 34.74
CA LEU A 439 -9.05 -9.65 33.53
C LEU A 439 -10.40 -10.36 33.43
N ILE A 440 -10.42 -11.69 33.61
CA ILE A 440 -11.64 -12.50 33.61
C ILE A 440 -12.56 -12.10 34.76
N SER A 441 -12.00 -11.84 35.95
CA SER A 441 -12.77 -11.42 37.12
C SER A 441 -13.44 -10.05 36.91
N SER A 442 -12.80 -9.15 36.17
CA SER A 442 -13.27 -7.77 35.99
C SER A 442 -14.23 -7.59 34.81
N ALA A 443 -14.01 -8.30 33.71
CA ALA A 443 -14.78 -8.13 32.46
C ALA A 443 -14.96 -9.44 31.68
N GLY A 444 -15.32 -10.52 32.38
CA GLY A 444 -15.43 -11.86 31.80
C GLY A 444 -16.40 -12.00 30.62
N ASP A 445 -17.46 -11.19 30.53
CA ASP A 445 -18.45 -11.24 29.44
C ASP A 445 -17.84 -10.92 28.06
N HIS A 446 -16.72 -10.20 28.04
CA HIS A 446 -16.02 -9.78 26.83
C HIS A 446 -14.78 -10.64 26.52
N VAL A 447 -14.47 -11.61 27.37
CA VAL A 447 -13.32 -12.50 27.19
C VAL A 447 -13.73 -13.65 26.26
N GLY A 448 -13.04 -13.78 25.12
CA GLY A 448 -13.22 -14.93 24.23
C GLY A 448 -12.76 -16.24 24.86
N ASP A 449 -13.34 -17.36 24.42
CA ASP A 449 -13.02 -18.68 24.97
C ASP A 449 -11.52 -19.04 24.78
N GLU A 450 -10.88 -18.51 23.75
CA GLU A 450 -9.47 -18.67 23.46
C GLU A 450 -8.54 -18.25 24.62
N VAL A 451 -8.93 -17.26 25.42
CA VAL A 451 -8.11 -16.76 26.54
C VAL A 451 -8.04 -17.80 27.66
N TRP A 452 -9.17 -18.41 28.03
CA TRP A 452 -9.17 -19.38 29.12
C TRP A 452 -8.60 -20.74 28.70
N TYR A 453 -8.76 -21.13 27.43
CA TYR A 453 -8.05 -22.27 26.87
C TYR A 453 -6.53 -22.08 26.99
N ARG A 454 -6.04 -20.86 26.72
CA ARG A 454 -4.61 -20.56 26.80
C ARG A 454 -4.06 -20.62 28.23
N VAL A 455 -4.83 -20.12 29.20
CA VAL A 455 -4.48 -20.24 30.64
C VAL A 455 -4.30 -21.70 31.03
N VAL A 456 -5.27 -22.56 30.69
CA VAL A 456 -5.20 -24.00 30.99
C VAL A 456 -3.96 -24.64 30.34
N GLN A 457 -3.70 -24.34 29.06
CA GLN A 457 -2.52 -24.86 28.36
C GLN A 457 -1.20 -24.47 29.02
N ILE A 458 -1.04 -23.21 29.43
CA ILE A 458 0.19 -22.72 30.06
C ILE A 458 0.40 -23.40 31.41
N VAL A 459 -0.65 -23.52 32.22
CA VAL A 459 -0.58 -24.18 33.54
C VAL A 459 -0.28 -25.67 33.39
N THR A 460 -0.95 -26.37 32.48
CA THR A 460 -0.71 -27.81 32.26
C THR A 460 0.70 -28.08 31.74
N ASN A 461 1.23 -27.24 30.85
CA ASN A 461 2.57 -27.42 30.30
C ASN A 461 3.71 -26.96 31.24
N THR A 462 3.41 -26.33 32.39
CA THR A 462 4.41 -25.75 33.29
C THR A 462 4.20 -26.24 34.72
N GLU A 463 4.89 -27.32 35.11
CA GLU A 463 4.74 -27.97 36.42
C GLU A 463 4.95 -27.00 37.61
N ASP A 464 6.02 -26.21 37.58
CA ASP A 464 6.35 -25.24 38.66
C ASP A 464 5.27 -24.15 38.89
N LEU A 465 4.33 -23.98 37.94
CA LEU A 465 3.26 -23.00 38.02
C LEU A 465 1.96 -23.56 38.59
N GLN A 466 1.77 -24.89 38.59
CA GLN A 466 0.50 -25.55 38.88
C GLN A 466 0.00 -25.26 40.29
N GLU A 467 0.86 -25.43 41.31
CA GLU A 467 0.51 -25.14 42.71
C GLU A 467 0.11 -23.66 42.89
N TYR A 468 0.89 -22.75 42.31
CA TYR A 468 0.61 -21.31 42.37
C TYR A 468 -0.72 -20.96 41.70
N ALA A 469 -0.96 -21.45 40.48
CA ALA A 469 -2.17 -21.18 39.73
C ALA A 469 -3.41 -21.71 40.45
N ALA A 470 -3.33 -22.90 41.07
CA ALA A 470 -4.41 -23.48 41.87
C ALA A 470 -4.78 -22.58 43.07
N LYS A 471 -3.79 -22.06 43.80
CA LYS A 471 -4.03 -21.11 44.92
C LYS A 471 -4.70 -19.83 44.43
N VAL A 472 -4.15 -19.18 43.40
CA VAL A 472 -4.63 -17.88 42.92
C VAL A 472 -6.04 -17.97 42.33
N VAL A 473 -6.33 -19.02 41.55
CA VAL A 473 -7.68 -19.30 41.04
C VAL A 473 -8.67 -19.48 42.19
N PHE A 474 -8.30 -20.23 43.22
CA PHE A 474 -9.18 -20.49 44.35
C PHE A 474 -9.51 -19.21 45.12
N GLU A 475 -8.53 -18.32 45.32
CA GLU A 475 -8.77 -17.00 45.92
C GLU A 475 -9.72 -16.12 45.09
N HIS A 476 -9.62 -16.16 43.76
CA HIS A 476 -10.59 -15.45 42.91
C HIS A 476 -12.00 -16.07 42.98
N LEU A 477 -12.10 -17.40 43.11
CA LEU A 477 -13.39 -18.10 43.24
C LEU A 477 -14.10 -17.84 44.58
N LYS A 478 -13.36 -17.48 45.64
CA LYS A 478 -13.93 -17.09 46.95
C LYS A 478 -14.79 -15.83 46.87
N GLN A 479 -14.61 -15.00 45.84
CA GLN A 479 -15.39 -13.78 45.69
C GLN A 479 -16.89 -14.10 45.55
N PRO A 480 -17.82 -13.29 46.13
CA PRO A 480 -19.25 -13.59 46.09
C PRO A 480 -19.83 -13.66 44.68
N SER A 481 -19.34 -12.79 43.78
CA SER A 481 -19.72 -12.73 42.38
C SER A 481 -18.51 -13.11 41.52
N THR A 482 -18.66 -14.12 40.67
CA THR A 482 -17.60 -14.67 39.82
C THR A 482 -18.18 -14.96 38.45
N HIS A 483 -17.52 -14.49 37.39
CA HIS A 483 -17.96 -14.77 36.03
C HIS A 483 -17.81 -16.26 35.68
N GLU A 484 -18.66 -16.77 34.80
CA GLU A 484 -18.69 -18.20 34.43
C GLU A 484 -17.35 -18.69 33.87
N CYS A 485 -16.67 -17.87 33.07
CA CYS A 485 -15.34 -18.19 32.53
C CYS A 485 -14.31 -18.51 33.64
N LEU A 486 -14.36 -17.79 34.77
CA LEU A 486 -13.49 -18.06 35.91
C LEU A 486 -13.84 -19.41 36.56
N VAL A 487 -15.13 -19.78 36.59
CA VAL A 487 -15.58 -21.10 37.07
C VAL A 487 -15.09 -22.21 36.15
N LYS A 488 -15.05 -21.99 34.83
CA LYS A 488 -14.45 -22.96 33.88
C LYS A 488 -12.97 -23.15 34.13
N VAL A 489 -12.20 -22.05 34.20
CA VAL A 489 -10.75 -22.09 34.50
C VAL A 489 -10.50 -22.80 35.82
N GLY A 490 -11.24 -22.42 36.87
CA GLY A 490 -11.04 -22.98 38.18
C GLY A 490 -11.52 -24.42 38.33
N GLY A 491 -12.59 -24.80 37.64
CA GLY A 491 -13.03 -26.19 37.55
C GLY A 491 -11.96 -27.10 36.95
N TYR A 492 -11.34 -26.68 35.85
CA TYR A 492 -10.26 -27.44 35.23
C TYR A 492 -9.02 -27.49 36.13
N ILE A 493 -8.49 -26.33 36.54
CA ILE A 493 -7.22 -26.23 37.30
C ILE A 493 -7.32 -26.94 38.65
N LEU A 494 -8.41 -26.76 39.41
CA LEU A 494 -8.58 -27.45 40.70
C LEU A 494 -8.88 -28.95 40.53
N GLY A 495 -9.43 -29.35 39.38
CA GLY A 495 -9.68 -30.76 39.06
C GLY A 495 -8.40 -31.55 38.85
N GLU A 496 -7.41 -30.97 38.18
CA GLU A 496 -6.08 -31.59 37.99
C GLU A 496 -5.20 -31.39 39.23
N TYR A 497 -5.06 -30.14 39.68
CA TYR A 497 -3.97 -29.72 40.57
C TYR A 497 -4.43 -29.33 41.98
N GLY A 498 -5.72 -29.47 42.30
CA GLY A 498 -6.26 -29.14 43.63
C GLY A 498 -5.62 -29.95 44.77
N HIS A 499 -5.03 -31.11 44.46
CA HIS A 499 -4.36 -31.98 45.41
C HIS A 499 -3.04 -31.38 45.93
N LEU A 500 -2.37 -30.54 45.15
CA LEU A 500 -1.12 -29.87 45.54
C LEU A 500 -1.33 -28.88 46.70
N ILE A 501 -2.54 -28.32 46.82
CA ILE A 501 -2.88 -27.29 47.81
C ILE A 501 -3.76 -27.84 48.95
N ALA A 502 -4.24 -29.08 48.85
CA ALA A 502 -5.24 -29.66 49.73
C ALA A 502 -4.84 -29.75 51.21
N ASN A 503 -3.53 -29.85 51.47
CA ASN A 503 -2.97 -29.94 52.84
C ASN A 503 -2.81 -28.58 53.52
N GLU A 504 -3.03 -27.47 52.81
CA GLU A 504 -2.90 -26.14 53.37
C GLU A 504 -4.18 -25.68 54.10
N PRO A 505 -4.05 -24.94 55.21
CA PRO A 505 -5.21 -24.46 55.95
C PRO A 505 -6.04 -23.50 55.09
N GLY A 506 -7.32 -23.82 54.91
CA GLY A 506 -8.27 -23.03 54.12
C GLY A 506 -8.39 -23.44 52.64
N TYR A 507 -7.71 -24.52 52.23
CA TYR A 507 -7.76 -25.09 50.88
C TYR A 507 -8.16 -26.58 50.88
N SER A 508 -8.80 -27.06 51.95
CA SER A 508 -9.16 -28.48 52.09
C SER A 508 -10.08 -28.95 50.95
N PRO A 509 -10.07 -30.25 50.60
CA PRO A 509 -10.92 -30.77 49.53
C PRO A 509 -12.40 -30.42 49.67
N ILE A 510 -12.92 -30.40 50.90
CA ILE A 510 -14.31 -29.99 51.18
C ILE A 510 -14.56 -28.50 50.90
N GLU A 511 -13.59 -27.62 51.16
CA GLU A 511 -13.69 -26.19 50.85
C GLU A 511 -13.61 -25.94 49.34
N GLN A 512 -12.68 -26.61 48.65
CA GLN A 512 -12.59 -26.62 47.19
C GLN A 512 -13.92 -27.04 46.56
N PHE A 513 -14.49 -28.15 47.04
CA PHE A 513 -15.78 -28.65 46.59
C PHE A 513 -16.93 -27.66 46.83
N ARG A 514 -17.06 -27.12 48.05
CA ARG A 514 -18.15 -26.20 48.40
C ARG A 514 -18.16 -24.96 47.53
N ILE A 515 -17.00 -24.37 47.26
CA ILE A 515 -16.88 -23.16 46.44
C ILE A 515 -17.34 -23.44 45.01
N LEU A 516 -16.79 -24.46 44.34
CA LEU A 516 -17.21 -24.78 42.96
C LEU A 516 -18.68 -25.19 42.89
N HIS A 517 -19.15 -26.03 43.83
CA HIS A 517 -20.53 -26.53 43.80
C HIS A 517 -21.56 -25.42 44.01
N THR A 518 -21.29 -24.47 44.90
CA THR A 518 -22.17 -23.32 45.12
C THR A 518 -22.30 -22.45 43.86
N LYS A 519 -21.21 -22.30 43.09
CA LYS A 519 -21.20 -21.54 41.84
C LYS A 519 -21.83 -22.31 40.67
N SER A 520 -21.78 -23.63 40.69
CA SER A 520 -22.29 -24.50 39.61
C SER A 520 -23.77 -24.26 39.25
N GLN A 521 -24.58 -23.88 40.25
CA GLN A 521 -26.03 -23.67 40.10
C GLN A 521 -26.37 -22.49 39.18
N PHE A 522 -25.44 -21.55 39.01
CA PHE A 522 -25.61 -20.35 38.20
C PHE A 522 -24.94 -20.43 36.82
N CYS A 523 -24.35 -21.59 36.48
CA CYS A 523 -23.61 -21.78 35.24
C CYS A 523 -24.45 -22.47 34.15
N VAL A 524 -24.11 -22.26 32.87
CA VAL A 524 -24.74 -23.01 31.77
C VAL A 524 -24.37 -24.51 31.78
N ALA A 525 -25.06 -25.31 30.98
CA ALA A 525 -24.89 -26.76 30.96
C ALA A 525 -23.45 -27.18 30.65
N SER A 526 -22.77 -26.55 29.68
CA SER A 526 -21.39 -26.88 29.31
C SER A 526 -20.39 -26.72 30.47
N THR A 527 -20.53 -25.65 31.26
CA THR A 527 -19.70 -25.43 32.45
C THR A 527 -20.00 -26.44 33.55
N ARG A 528 -21.27 -26.80 33.74
CA ARG A 528 -21.63 -27.89 34.66
C ARG A 528 -21.07 -29.23 34.19
N SER A 529 -21.05 -29.51 32.90
CA SER A 529 -20.47 -30.74 32.34
C SER A 529 -18.96 -30.80 32.55
N LEU A 530 -18.26 -29.65 32.52
CA LEU A 530 -16.85 -29.54 32.89
C LEU A 530 -16.65 -29.83 34.39
N LEU A 531 -17.49 -29.27 35.26
CA LEU A 531 -17.41 -29.50 36.71
C LEU A 531 -17.70 -30.96 37.10
N LEU A 532 -18.56 -31.67 36.37
CA LEU A 532 -18.73 -33.12 36.58
C LEU A 532 -17.42 -33.88 36.32
N SER A 533 -16.64 -33.48 35.32
CA SER A 533 -15.30 -34.04 35.06
C SER A 533 -14.31 -33.69 36.17
N THR A 534 -14.38 -32.49 36.74
CA THR A 534 -13.63 -32.10 37.95
C THR A 534 -13.98 -33.04 39.12
N TYR A 535 -15.27 -33.32 39.32
CA TYR A 535 -15.73 -34.13 40.44
C TYR A 535 -15.28 -35.59 40.32
N ILE A 536 -15.25 -36.20 39.14
CA ILE A 536 -14.77 -37.59 39.02
C ILE A 536 -13.27 -37.69 39.30
N LYS A 537 -12.49 -36.67 38.91
CA LYS A 537 -11.07 -36.57 39.28
C LYS A 537 -10.88 -36.45 40.79
N TRP A 538 -11.72 -35.68 41.46
CA TRP A 538 -11.71 -35.61 42.93
C TRP A 538 -12.17 -36.89 43.61
N VAL A 539 -13.03 -37.72 42.99
CA VAL A 539 -13.32 -39.06 43.54
C VAL A 539 -12.07 -39.93 43.55
N ASN A 540 -11.22 -39.82 42.52
CA ASN A 540 -9.94 -40.53 42.46
C ASN A 540 -8.95 -40.02 43.53
N VAL A 541 -8.85 -38.70 43.72
CA VAL A 541 -7.78 -38.09 44.54
C VAL A 541 -8.18 -37.81 46.00
N PHE A 542 -9.46 -37.61 46.30
CA PHE A 542 -9.96 -37.21 47.62
C PHE A 542 -11.03 -38.17 48.17
N PRO A 543 -10.63 -39.28 48.81
CA PRO A 543 -11.58 -40.27 49.37
C PRO A 543 -12.57 -39.68 50.38
N GLU A 544 -12.17 -38.65 51.12
CA GLU A 544 -12.97 -38.00 52.17
C GLU A 544 -14.25 -37.30 51.66
N ILE A 545 -14.26 -36.84 50.41
CA ILE A 545 -15.43 -36.17 49.80
C ILE A 545 -16.19 -37.08 48.82
N LYS A 546 -15.71 -38.29 48.54
CA LYS A 546 -16.35 -39.28 47.64
C LYS A 546 -17.86 -39.46 47.89
N PRO A 547 -18.38 -39.59 49.13
CA PRO A 547 -19.82 -39.75 49.36
C PRO A 547 -20.67 -38.57 48.87
N GLN A 548 -20.14 -37.35 48.96
CA GLN A 548 -20.85 -36.13 48.55
C GLN A 548 -20.90 -36.02 47.03
N LEU A 549 -19.80 -36.36 46.36
CA LEU A 549 -19.69 -36.37 44.90
C LEU A 549 -20.58 -37.45 44.27
N LEU A 550 -20.66 -38.64 44.86
CA LEU A 550 -21.55 -39.72 44.41
C LEU A 550 -23.03 -39.30 44.44
N ASN A 551 -23.46 -38.58 45.49
CA ASN A 551 -24.82 -38.07 45.58
C ASN A 551 -25.14 -37.07 44.46
N ILE A 552 -24.16 -36.24 44.10
CA ILE A 552 -24.30 -35.31 42.97
C ILE A 552 -24.47 -36.08 41.67
N PHE A 553 -23.60 -37.05 41.37
CA PHE A 553 -23.74 -37.84 40.16
C PHE A 553 -25.11 -38.52 40.10
N GLU A 554 -25.56 -39.13 41.19
CA GLU A 554 -26.90 -39.73 41.27
C GLU A 554 -28.01 -38.75 40.90
N ARG A 555 -27.95 -37.52 41.41
CA ARG A 555 -28.93 -36.48 41.08
C ARG A 555 -28.87 -36.07 39.61
N TYR A 556 -27.68 -35.97 39.03
CA TYR A 556 -27.50 -35.56 37.63
C TYR A 556 -27.86 -36.66 36.61
N ARG A 557 -27.92 -37.95 37.01
CA ARG A 557 -28.41 -39.06 36.15
C ARG A 557 -29.86 -38.90 35.69
N HIS A 558 -30.65 -38.09 36.39
CA HIS A 558 -32.06 -37.86 36.10
C HIS A 558 -32.33 -36.49 35.45
N VAL A 559 -31.28 -35.75 35.07
CA VAL A 559 -31.41 -34.46 34.38
C VAL A 559 -31.72 -34.70 32.90
N LEU A 560 -32.50 -33.79 32.30
CA LEU A 560 -32.95 -33.91 30.89
C LEU A 560 -31.87 -33.57 29.86
N ASP A 561 -30.83 -32.82 30.26
CA ASP A 561 -29.71 -32.48 29.39
C ASP A 561 -28.84 -33.71 29.14
N ALA A 562 -28.74 -34.12 27.88
CA ALA A 562 -28.10 -35.39 27.50
C ALA A 562 -26.61 -35.44 27.88
N GLU A 563 -25.89 -34.33 27.76
CA GLU A 563 -24.45 -34.26 28.07
C GLU A 563 -24.22 -34.41 29.57
N LEU A 564 -24.98 -33.67 30.38
CA LEU A 564 -24.93 -33.78 31.84
C LEU A 564 -25.35 -35.16 32.33
N GLN A 565 -26.42 -35.71 31.75
CA GLN A 565 -26.94 -37.03 32.10
C GLN A 565 -25.94 -38.14 31.76
N GLN A 566 -25.36 -38.10 30.56
CA GLN A 566 -24.40 -39.11 30.10
C GLN A 566 -23.19 -39.14 31.02
N ARG A 567 -22.54 -37.99 31.25
CA ARG A 567 -21.39 -37.90 32.16
C ARG A 567 -21.72 -38.35 33.57
N ALA A 568 -22.86 -37.95 34.11
CA ALA A 568 -23.26 -38.37 35.44
C ALA A 568 -23.50 -39.88 35.55
N CYS A 569 -24.10 -40.52 34.54
CA CYS A 569 -24.28 -41.97 34.51
C CYS A 569 -22.95 -42.72 34.44
N GLU A 570 -22.05 -42.29 33.55
CA GLU A 570 -20.74 -42.90 33.37
C GLU A 570 -19.86 -42.71 34.61
N PHE A 571 -19.78 -41.49 35.14
CA PHE A 571 -18.99 -41.18 36.33
C PHE A 571 -19.54 -41.85 37.60
N TYR A 572 -20.87 -41.97 37.74
CA TYR A 572 -21.46 -42.73 38.84
C TYR A 572 -21.08 -44.21 38.78
N ALA A 573 -21.18 -44.82 37.58
CA ALA A 573 -20.81 -46.21 37.38
C ALA A 573 -19.32 -46.45 37.63
N LEU A 574 -18.45 -45.54 37.17
CA LEU A 574 -17.00 -45.61 37.38
C LEU A 574 -16.64 -45.46 38.86
N ALA A 575 -17.26 -44.52 39.57
CA ALA A 575 -16.99 -44.23 40.99
C ALA A 575 -17.49 -45.30 41.96
N GLN A 576 -18.40 -46.19 41.52
CA GLN A 576 -18.93 -47.32 42.31
C GLN A 576 -18.16 -48.62 42.12
N LYS A 577 -17.18 -48.66 41.22
CA LYS A 577 -16.32 -49.84 41.09
C LYS A 577 -15.53 -50.09 42.39
N PRO A 578 -15.22 -51.36 42.71
CA PRO A 578 -14.37 -51.69 43.86
C PRO A 578 -13.02 -50.98 43.75
N ASP A 579 -12.46 -50.56 44.88
CA ASP A 579 -11.18 -49.82 44.89
C ASP A 579 -9.98 -50.68 44.40
N ASP A 580 -10.16 -52.01 44.31
CA ASP A 580 -9.19 -52.95 43.71
C ASP A 580 -9.14 -52.87 42.16
N ASP A 581 -10.07 -52.13 41.53
CA ASP A 581 -10.12 -51.92 40.08
C ASP A 581 -9.37 -50.63 39.73
N GLU A 582 -8.10 -50.77 39.29
CA GLU A 582 -7.20 -49.66 38.89
C GLU A 582 -7.76 -48.79 37.75
N LEU A 583 -8.88 -49.17 37.12
CA LEU A 583 -9.48 -48.45 36.00
C LEU A 583 -9.80 -46.98 36.33
N LEU A 584 -10.32 -46.66 37.52
CA LEU A 584 -10.61 -45.27 37.89
C LEU A 584 -9.32 -44.44 37.93
N GLN A 585 -8.25 -45.00 38.50
CA GLN A 585 -6.95 -44.36 38.60
C GLN A 585 -6.34 -44.13 37.22
N ASN A 586 -6.37 -45.15 36.35
CA ASN A 586 -5.84 -45.08 34.98
C ASN A 586 -6.63 -44.10 34.08
N VAL A 587 -7.95 -44.02 34.23
CA VAL A 587 -8.80 -43.09 33.46
C VAL A 587 -8.64 -41.65 33.93
N CYS A 588 -8.36 -41.44 35.22
CA CYS A 588 -8.18 -40.12 35.83
C CYS A 588 -6.70 -39.74 36.03
N GLU A 589 -5.78 -40.36 35.29
CA GLU A 589 -4.38 -39.92 35.21
C GLU A 589 -4.27 -38.45 34.78
N GLU A 590 -3.15 -37.85 35.13
CA GLU A 590 -2.87 -36.46 34.76
C GLU A 590 -2.84 -36.29 33.25
N MET A 591 -3.45 -35.20 32.79
CA MET A 591 -3.53 -34.90 31.36
C MET A 591 -2.13 -34.63 30.78
N PRO A 592 -1.77 -35.23 29.63
CA PRO A 592 -0.49 -34.97 28.99
C PRO A 592 -0.40 -33.51 28.51
N PRO A 593 0.83 -32.97 28.35
CA PRO A 593 1.03 -31.59 27.93
C PRO A 593 0.48 -31.35 26.52
N PHE A 594 -0.08 -30.15 26.31
CA PHE A 594 -0.61 -29.74 25.01
C PHE A 594 0.52 -29.47 24.00
N PRO A 595 0.33 -29.79 22.71
CA PRO A 595 1.27 -29.41 21.67
C PRO A 595 1.33 -27.87 21.51
N PRO A 596 2.48 -27.32 21.07
CA PRO A 596 2.62 -25.89 20.84
C PRO A 596 1.66 -25.41 19.74
N ARG A 597 0.90 -24.33 20.02
CA ARG A 597 -0.04 -23.70 19.08
C ARG A 597 0.26 -22.22 18.91
N VAL A 598 -0.02 -21.69 17.71
CA VAL A 598 0.05 -20.26 17.40
C VAL A 598 -1.15 -19.54 18.04
N SER A 599 -0.94 -18.35 18.61
CA SER A 599 -2.00 -17.61 19.33
C SER A 599 -3.13 -17.17 18.40
N ALA A 600 -4.37 -17.58 18.72
CA ALA A 600 -5.58 -17.25 17.96
C ALA A 600 -6.04 -15.77 18.14
N LEU A 601 -5.49 -15.05 19.13
CA LEU A 601 -5.93 -13.70 19.50
C LEU A 601 -5.60 -12.65 18.43
N LEU A 602 -4.48 -12.79 17.72
CA LEU A 602 -4.02 -11.84 16.70
C LEU A 602 -4.93 -11.84 15.45
N GLY A 603 -5.45 -13.00 15.05
CA GLY A 603 -6.34 -13.14 13.90
C GLY A 603 -7.65 -12.35 14.06
N ARG A 604 -8.20 -12.34 15.28
CA ARG A 604 -9.44 -11.64 15.61
C ARG A 604 -9.29 -10.11 15.62
N LEU A 605 -8.13 -9.60 16.03
CA LEU A 605 -7.84 -8.16 16.01
C LEU A 605 -7.83 -7.61 14.58
N ASN A 606 -7.26 -8.37 13.63
CA ASN A 606 -7.13 -7.95 12.23
C ASN A 606 -8.46 -7.94 11.47
N GLN A 607 -9.40 -8.84 11.79
CA GLN A 607 -10.74 -8.85 11.17
C GLN A 607 -11.58 -7.62 11.53
N LYS A 608 -11.39 -7.02 12.72
CA LYS A 608 -12.18 -5.88 13.19
C LYS A 608 -11.82 -4.53 12.54
N HIS A 609 -10.73 -4.44 11.76
CA HIS A 609 -10.20 -3.18 11.21
C HIS A 609 -10.41 -3.00 9.68
N GLY A 610 -11.23 -3.83 9.04
CA GLY A 610 -11.34 -3.92 7.57
C GLY A 610 -12.17 -2.85 6.83
N ASP A 611 -12.94 -2.00 7.50
CA ASP A 611 -14.05 -1.25 6.86
C ASP A 611 -13.69 0.15 6.32
N THR A 612 -12.46 0.41 5.86
CA THR A 612 -12.10 1.71 5.27
C THR A 612 -11.76 1.62 3.79
N ASN A 613 -12.41 2.45 2.96
CA ASN A 613 -12.17 2.58 1.52
C ASN A 613 -10.74 3.03 1.13
N ASP A 614 -9.97 3.59 2.08
CA ASP A 614 -8.54 3.85 1.92
C ASP A 614 -7.77 2.74 2.64
N LYS A 615 -7.02 1.92 1.88
CA LYS A 615 -6.22 0.84 2.46
C LYS A 615 -5.08 1.48 3.27
N ARG A 616 -5.26 1.61 4.60
CA ARG A 616 -4.21 2.16 5.47
C ARG A 616 -2.87 1.44 5.22
N THR A 617 -1.82 2.25 5.04
CA THR A 617 -0.42 1.81 4.86
C THR A 617 0.18 1.20 6.13
N TRP A 618 -0.53 1.27 7.26
CA TRP A 618 -0.11 0.74 8.56
C TRP A 618 -1.32 0.34 9.43
N VAL A 619 -1.08 -0.45 10.48
CA VAL A 619 -2.04 -0.88 11.51
C VAL A 619 -1.44 -0.73 12.91
N HIS A 620 -2.31 -0.68 13.93
CA HIS A 620 -1.90 -0.66 15.35
C HIS A 620 -1.28 -2.00 15.76
N GLY A 621 -0.29 -1.99 16.67
CA GLY A 621 0.40 -3.20 17.14
C GLY A 621 1.92 -3.20 17.00
N GLY A 622 2.53 -2.05 16.74
CA GLY A 622 3.98 -1.89 16.63
C GLY A 622 4.54 -2.30 15.27
N LYS A 623 5.87 -2.22 15.14
CA LYS A 623 6.60 -2.47 13.87
C LYS A 623 6.46 -3.92 13.40
N GLU A 624 6.63 -4.88 14.31
CA GLU A 624 6.57 -6.32 14.01
C GLU A 624 5.22 -6.72 13.41
N ALA A 625 4.12 -6.26 13.99
CA ALA A 625 2.77 -6.55 13.49
C ALA A 625 2.54 -6.01 12.06
N ASN A 626 3.19 -4.91 11.69
CA ASN A 626 3.13 -4.36 10.34
C ASN A 626 3.98 -5.16 9.35
N LEU A 627 5.17 -5.63 9.76
CA LEU A 627 6.02 -6.50 8.95
C LEU A 627 5.35 -7.85 8.66
N ASP A 628 4.73 -8.46 9.68
CA ASP A 628 4.01 -9.73 9.53
C ASP A 628 2.84 -9.61 8.54
N ARG A 629 2.12 -8.48 8.58
CA ARG A 629 1.03 -8.18 7.65
C ARG A 629 1.53 -7.99 6.22
N GLU A 630 2.66 -7.31 6.03
CA GLU A 630 3.28 -7.15 4.71
C GLU A 630 3.76 -8.49 4.15
N ALA A 631 4.30 -9.37 4.99
CA ALA A 631 4.69 -10.73 4.61
C ALA A 631 3.47 -11.58 4.20
N ALA A 632 2.38 -11.54 4.98
CA ALA A 632 1.13 -12.24 4.66
C ALA A 632 0.48 -11.74 3.35
N LYS A 633 0.57 -10.44 3.05
CA LYS A 633 0.13 -9.89 1.76
C LYS A 633 0.98 -10.36 0.58
N LYS A 634 2.30 -10.48 0.75
CA LYS A 634 3.18 -11.00 -0.30
C LYS A 634 2.90 -12.46 -0.64
N GLN A 635 2.47 -13.27 0.35
CA GLN A 635 2.08 -14.67 0.12
C GLN A 635 0.76 -14.82 -0.64
N THR A 636 -0.16 -13.86 -0.55
CA THR A 636 -1.46 -13.88 -1.26
C THR A 636 -1.40 -13.29 -2.67
N LEU A 637 -0.28 -12.67 -3.06
CA LEU A 637 -0.04 -12.11 -4.40
C LEU A 637 0.67 -13.09 -5.36
N GLY A 638 0.86 -14.34 -4.96
CA GLY A 638 1.34 -15.43 -5.83
C GLY A 638 0.20 -16.13 -6.55
N GLU A 639 0.16 -15.99 -7.87
CA GLU A 639 -0.67 -16.68 -8.88
C GLU A 639 -2.21 -16.57 -8.77
N PRO A 640 -2.91 -15.98 -9.77
CA PRO A 640 -4.35 -16.05 -9.86
C PRO A 640 -4.76 -17.35 -10.55
N ASN A 641 -5.00 -18.42 -9.79
CA ASN A 641 -5.86 -19.50 -10.28
C ASN A 641 -7.31 -19.20 -9.87
N GLY A 642 -8.15 -18.98 -10.88
CA GLY A 642 -9.51 -18.51 -10.74
C GLY A 642 -10.38 -19.40 -9.84
N GLY A 643 -11.04 -18.76 -8.88
CA GLY A 643 -12.08 -19.35 -8.05
C GLY A 643 -12.65 -18.29 -7.10
N SER A 644 -13.91 -17.91 -7.32
CA SER A 644 -14.63 -16.91 -6.54
C SER A 644 -14.65 -17.25 -5.04
N ALA A 645 -14.15 -16.35 -4.19
CA ALA A 645 -14.29 -16.47 -2.74
C ALA A 645 -15.56 -15.76 -2.27
N ALA A 646 -16.61 -16.55 -2.05
CA ALA A 646 -17.73 -16.21 -1.17
C ALA A 646 -17.48 -16.80 0.22
N ALA A 647 -17.91 -16.08 1.24
CA ALA A 647 -17.70 -16.34 2.66
C ALA A 647 -18.25 -17.69 3.15
N SER A 648 -17.42 -18.48 3.86
CA SER A 648 -17.79 -19.33 5.00
C SER A 648 -16.53 -20.05 5.52
N ASP A 649 -16.06 -19.72 6.72
CA ASP A 649 -14.99 -20.50 7.38
C ASP A 649 -15.37 -20.80 8.82
N THR A 650 -16.12 -21.89 9.01
CA THR A 650 -16.32 -22.59 10.28
C THR A 650 -16.44 -24.08 10.03
N SER A 651 -15.41 -24.74 9.50
CA SER A 651 -15.24 -26.22 9.57
C SER A 651 -13.99 -26.71 8.85
N ASP A 652 -12.78 -26.51 9.38
CA ASP A 652 -11.59 -27.16 8.80
C ASP A 652 -10.59 -27.63 9.87
N ILE A 653 -10.97 -28.67 10.62
CA ILE A 653 -10.08 -29.40 11.55
C ILE A 653 -10.05 -30.92 11.27
N MET A 654 -10.70 -31.45 10.22
CA MET A 654 -10.75 -32.91 9.97
C MET A 654 -10.53 -33.35 8.51
N GLY A 655 -9.71 -32.63 7.74
CA GLY A 655 -9.48 -32.93 6.31
C GLY A 655 -8.12 -33.52 5.92
N SER A 656 -7.08 -33.45 6.76
CA SER A 656 -5.71 -33.78 6.34
C SER A 656 -5.33 -35.26 6.47
N LEU A 657 -6.04 -36.16 5.78
CA LEU A 657 -5.56 -37.53 5.53
C LEU A 657 -6.21 -38.22 4.31
N ALA A 658 -5.75 -37.91 3.10
CA ALA A 658 -5.75 -38.75 1.88
C ALA A 658 -5.22 -37.88 0.74
N GLY A 659 -4.14 -38.18 0.02
CA GLY A 659 -3.82 -39.44 -0.63
C GLY A 659 -3.62 -39.11 -2.12
N LEU A 660 -2.40 -39.33 -2.61
CA LEU A 660 -1.91 -39.10 -3.97
C LEU A 660 -2.81 -39.71 -5.06
N ASP A 661 -2.93 -39.06 -6.24
CA ASP A 661 -2.58 -39.72 -7.51
C ASP A 661 -2.60 -38.81 -8.77
N ILE A 662 -1.86 -39.31 -9.77
CA ILE A 662 -1.30 -38.72 -10.99
C ILE A 662 -2.25 -38.77 -12.20
N SER A 663 -2.25 -37.73 -13.05
CA SER A 663 -2.37 -37.83 -14.54
C SER A 663 -2.28 -36.42 -15.17
N ALA A 664 -1.20 -36.08 -15.90
CA ALA A 664 -0.94 -36.37 -17.33
C ALA A 664 -1.71 -35.46 -18.33
N GLY A 665 -1.07 -34.33 -18.68
CA GLY A 665 -0.80 -33.85 -20.04
C GLY A 665 -1.94 -33.66 -21.07
N SER A 666 -2.12 -32.41 -21.52
CA SER A 666 -2.26 -32.13 -22.95
C SER A 666 -1.77 -30.72 -23.29
N THR A 667 -0.72 -30.67 -24.12
CA THR A 667 -0.16 -29.48 -24.77
C THR A 667 -0.82 -29.29 -26.13
N THR A 668 -1.45 -28.14 -26.36
CA THR A 668 -1.77 -27.67 -27.71
C THR A 668 -1.04 -26.35 -27.96
N GLN A 669 -0.04 -26.43 -28.83
CA GLN A 669 0.68 -25.32 -29.41
C GLN A 669 -0.23 -24.58 -30.41
N SER A 670 -0.31 -23.26 -30.29
CA SER A 670 -0.76 -22.37 -31.37
C SER A 670 0.23 -21.20 -31.48
N GLU A 671 0.83 -21.06 -32.66
CA GLU A 671 1.77 -20.00 -33.06
C GLU A 671 1.16 -18.59 -32.94
N PRO A 672 1.93 -17.55 -32.57
CA PRO A 672 1.44 -16.17 -32.60
C PRO A 672 1.66 -15.53 -33.98
N ASN A 673 0.56 -15.13 -34.61
CA ASN A 673 0.55 -14.20 -35.73
C ASN A 673 1.08 -12.83 -35.29
N ALA A 674 2.15 -12.37 -35.94
CA ALA A 674 2.74 -11.06 -35.75
C ALA A 674 1.95 -9.97 -36.50
N ALA A 675 0.99 -9.34 -35.81
CA ALA A 675 0.49 -7.99 -36.09
C ALA A 675 -0.64 -7.62 -35.13
N HIS A 676 -0.33 -7.12 -33.92
CA HIS A 676 -1.12 -6.15 -33.11
C HIS A 676 -0.71 -6.16 -31.63
N ASP A 677 0.58 -5.91 -31.32
CA ASP A 677 0.97 -5.72 -29.92
C ASP A 677 1.97 -4.55 -29.78
N LEU A 678 1.40 -3.33 -29.77
CA LEU A 678 2.12 -2.06 -29.66
C LEU A 678 1.91 -1.37 -28.30
N PHE A 679 1.18 -1.98 -27.35
CA PHE A 679 0.79 -1.30 -26.11
C PHE A 679 1.28 -1.96 -24.81
N SER A 680 1.98 -3.09 -24.86
CA SER A 680 2.72 -3.62 -23.70
C SER A 680 4.13 -2.99 -23.62
N THR A 681 4.34 -2.10 -22.64
CA THR A 681 5.60 -1.35 -22.42
C THR A 681 6.56 -2.01 -21.42
N MET A 682 6.18 -3.15 -20.82
CA MET A 682 7.01 -3.88 -19.84
C MET A 682 7.31 -5.31 -20.35
N ALA A 683 8.54 -5.79 -20.10
CA ALA A 683 8.86 -7.21 -20.22
C ALA A 683 8.38 -7.99 -18.97
N GLU A 684 8.23 -9.31 -19.06
CA GLU A 684 7.82 -10.20 -17.94
C GLU A 684 8.67 -10.03 -16.66
N ASN A 685 9.88 -9.46 -16.79
CA ASN A 685 10.82 -9.18 -15.69
C ASN A 685 10.83 -7.71 -15.20
N GLY A 686 9.85 -6.86 -15.56
CA GLY A 686 9.75 -5.48 -15.07
C GLY A 686 10.73 -4.47 -15.69
N ALA A 687 11.57 -4.87 -16.66
CA ALA A 687 12.47 -3.97 -17.37
C ALA A 687 11.74 -3.24 -18.54
N PRO A 688 12.05 -1.95 -18.79
CA PRO A 688 11.45 -1.19 -19.90
C PRO A 688 11.95 -1.72 -21.26
N ARG A 689 11.03 -1.88 -22.23
CA ARG A 689 11.36 -2.32 -23.60
C ARG A 689 12.20 -1.24 -24.31
N VAL A 690 13.49 -1.49 -24.49
CA VAL A 690 14.45 -0.56 -25.11
C VAL A 690 14.19 -0.42 -26.61
N ALA A 691 14.29 0.79 -27.15
CA ALA A 691 14.24 1.06 -28.58
C ALA A 691 15.37 0.32 -29.30
N VAL A 692 15.00 -0.54 -30.25
CA VAL A 692 15.92 -1.31 -31.08
C VAL A 692 15.83 -0.85 -32.53
N GLY A 693 16.98 -0.64 -33.16
CA GLY A 693 17.06 -0.26 -34.57
C GLY A 693 18.52 -0.19 -35.03
N PRO A 694 18.83 -0.50 -36.30
CA PRO A 694 20.21 -0.55 -36.80
C PRO A 694 20.98 0.75 -36.56
N SER A 695 20.31 1.91 -36.68
CA SER A 695 20.90 3.23 -36.40
C SER A 695 21.14 3.48 -34.91
N VAL A 696 20.22 3.05 -34.05
CA VAL A 696 20.31 3.23 -32.59
C VAL A 696 21.46 2.41 -32.02
N ASP A 697 21.61 1.15 -32.45
CA ASP A 697 22.74 0.31 -32.07
C ASP A 697 24.08 0.87 -32.55
N ARG A 698 24.12 1.39 -33.80
CA ARG A 698 25.32 2.03 -34.37
C ARG A 698 25.74 3.27 -33.57
N TRP A 699 24.79 4.12 -33.21
CA TRP A 699 25.04 5.32 -32.40
C TRP A 699 25.48 4.99 -30.98
N PHE A 700 24.81 4.05 -30.33
CA PHE A 700 25.19 3.55 -29.00
C PHE A 700 26.63 3.02 -29.01
N ASP A 701 26.95 2.10 -29.94
CA ASP A 701 28.27 1.47 -30.01
C ASP A 701 29.36 2.53 -30.27
N LYS A 702 29.12 3.50 -31.15
CA LYS A 702 30.05 4.63 -31.37
C LYS A 702 30.27 5.47 -30.12
N LEU A 703 29.22 5.74 -29.34
CA LEU A 703 29.30 6.55 -28.12
C LEU A 703 30.00 5.82 -26.95
N THR A 704 30.16 4.49 -27.02
CA THR A 704 30.97 3.76 -26.01
C THR A 704 32.45 4.16 -26.03
N TRP A 705 32.97 4.63 -27.17
CA TRP A 705 34.36 5.09 -27.31
C TRP A 705 34.50 6.55 -27.81
N SER A 706 33.43 7.20 -28.27
CA SER A 706 33.35 8.65 -28.51
C SER A 706 32.87 9.41 -27.26
N ALA A 707 33.24 10.68 -27.12
CA ALA A 707 32.76 11.54 -26.02
C ALA A 707 31.42 12.22 -26.33
N GLU A 708 31.11 12.46 -27.60
CA GLU A 708 29.89 13.15 -28.03
C GLU A 708 29.31 12.59 -29.34
N GLY A 709 28.01 12.80 -29.53
CA GLY A 709 27.26 12.38 -30.71
C GLY A 709 25.76 12.23 -30.48
N VAL A 710 25.03 11.89 -31.53
CA VAL A 710 23.60 11.55 -31.47
C VAL A 710 23.47 10.12 -30.93
N LEU A 711 22.58 9.90 -29.95
CA LEU A 711 22.22 8.58 -29.42
C LEU A 711 20.93 8.05 -30.05
N TYR A 712 19.98 8.94 -30.34
CA TYR A 712 18.68 8.59 -30.92
C TYR A 712 18.11 9.77 -31.68
N GLU A 713 17.40 9.50 -32.78
CA GLU A 713 16.69 10.50 -33.56
C GLU A 713 15.50 9.89 -34.27
N ASP A 714 14.35 10.55 -34.16
CA ASP A 714 13.16 10.26 -34.96
C ASP A 714 12.52 11.57 -35.51
N VAL A 715 11.25 11.51 -35.90
CA VAL A 715 10.50 12.66 -36.44
C VAL A 715 10.17 13.69 -35.34
N GLN A 716 10.04 13.26 -34.09
CA GLN A 716 9.56 14.09 -32.97
C GLN A 716 10.70 14.61 -32.08
N ILE A 717 11.71 13.79 -31.80
CA ILE A 717 12.77 14.11 -30.84
C ILE A 717 14.15 13.68 -31.36
N GLN A 718 15.17 14.46 -31.00
CA GLN A 718 16.57 14.10 -31.16
C GLN A 718 17.26 14.11 -29.80
N ILE A 719 18.07 13.08 -29.54
CA ILE A 719 18.76 12.89 -28.27
C ILE A 719 20.26 12.85 -28.55
N GLY A 720 20.95 13.91 -28.12
CA GLY A 720 22.40 14.03 -28.16
C GLY A 720 23.03 13.73 -26.81
N ILE A 721 24.25 13.21 -26.81
CA ILE A 721 25.03 12.98 -25.59
C ILE A 721 26.38 13.69 -25.71
N LYS A 722 26.82 14.27 -24.59
CA LYS A 722 28.20 14.68 -24.35
C LYS A 722 28.64 14.21 -22.98
N SER A 723 29.73 13.46 -22.92
CA SER A 723 30.20 12.80 -21.69
C SER A 723 31.63 13.19 -21.34
N ARG A 724 31.91 13.32 -20.04
CA ARG A 724 33.24 13.55 -19.48
C ARG A 724 33.40 12.68 -18.24
N TYR A 725 34.54 11.99 -18.13
CA TYR A 725 34.85 11.13 -16.99
C TYR A 725 36.24 11.49 -16.43
N GLN A 726 36.39 11.38 -15.11
CA GLN A 726 37.63 11.59 -14.38
C GLN A 726 37.64 10.68 -13.15
N GLY A 727 38.65 9.82 -13.02
CA GLY A 727 38.65 8.73 -12.03
C GLY A 727 37.37 7.90 -12.07
N HIS A 728 36.74 7.72 -10.90
CA HIS A 728 35.49 6.97 -10.73
C HIS A 728 34.22 7.81 -10.99
N ILE A 729 34.34 9.08 -11.38
CA ILE A 729 33.21 10.00 -11.57
C ILE A 729 33.00 10.33 -13.06
N GLY A 730 31.74 10.35 -13.47
CA GLY A 730 31.28 10.76 -14.80
C GLY A 730 30.25 11.88 -14.74
N GLN A 731 30.29 12.76 -15.74
CA GLN A 731 29.26 13.77 -16.02
C GLN A 731 28.78 13.61 -17.45
N ILE A 732 27.47 13.51 -17.63
CA ILE A 732 26.86 13.28 -18.94
C ILE A 732 25.78 14.32 -19.17
N ALA A 733 25.98 15.16 -20.17
CA ALA A 733 24.97 16.07 -20.67
C ALA A 733 24.15 15.37 -21.76
N ILE A 734 22.86 15.18 -21.49
CA ILE A 734 21.87 14.70 -22.44
C ILE A 734 21.16 15.92 -23.01
N TYR A 735 21.16 16.05 -24.33
CA TYR A 735 20.50 17.12 -25.05
C TYR A 735 19.23 16.58 -25.71
N LEU A 736 18.08 17.03 -25.22
CA LEU A 736 16.75 16.61 -25.67
C LEU A 736 16.19 17.70 -26.59
N GLY A 737 16.24 17.46 -27.90
CA GLY A 737 15.78 18.40 -28.94
C GLY A 737 14.37 18.09 -29.41
N ASN A 738 13.44 19.02 -29.22
CA ASN A 738 12.09 18.94 -29.79
C ASN A 738 12.12 19.31 -31.28
N LYS A 739 11.78 18.36 -32.17
CA LYS A 739 11.74 18.58 -33.63
C LYS A 739 10.37 19.03 -34.14
N VAL A 740 9.31 18.92 -33.32
CA VAL A 740 7.95 19.31 -33.71
C VAL A 740 7.66 20.79 -33.43
N PRO A 741 6.74 21.42 -34.19
CA PRO A 741 6.35 22.82 -34.00
C PRO A 741 5.40 23.05 -32.81
N SER A 742 5.07 22.00 -32.05
CA SER A 742 4.29 22.06 -30.80
C SER A 742 5.18 21.75 -29.59
N PRO A 743 4.85 22.24 -28.38
CA PRO A 743 5.58 21.85 -27.18
C PRO A 743 5.40 20.36 -26.88
N LEU A 744 6.44 19.72 -26.35
CA LEU A 744 6.32 18.39 -25.73
C LEU A 744 5.93 18.59 -24.28
N THR A 745 4.69 18.25 -23.90
CA THR A 745 4.17 18.45 -22.54
C THR A 745 4.19 17.17 -21.72
N SER A 746 4.02 17.30 -20.41
CA SER A 746 4.09 16.19 -19.44
C SER A 746 5.34 15.32 -19.62
N PHE A 747 6.43 15.98 -19.94
CA PHE A 747 7.73 15.36 -20.17
C PHE A 747 8.22 14.76 -18.85
N THR A 748 8.67 13.51 -18.90
CA THR A 748 9.21 12.78 -17.74
C THR A 748 10.38 11.95 -18.18
N THR A 749 11.41 11.90 -17.34
CA THR A 749 12.55 11.03 -17.54
C THR A 749 12.84 10.23 -16.29
N SER A 750 13.02 8.93 -16.44
CA SER A 750 13.43 8.03 -15.38
C SER A 750 14.68 7.26 -15.80
N LEU A 751 15.48 6.87 -14.82
CA LEU A 751 16.68 6.07 -15.03
C LEU A 751 16.45 4.69 -14.44
N HIS A 752 16.82 3.67 -15.20
CA HIS A 752 16.84 2.29 -14.76
C HIS A 752 18.28 1.80 -14.73
N VAL A 753 18.78 1.47 -13.55
CA VAL A 753 20.13 0.95 -13.32
C VAL A 753 19.99 -0.47 -12.80
N SER A 754 20.53 -1.45 -13.54
CA SER A 754 20.36 -2.88 -13.19
C SER A 754 21.08 -3.28 -11.90
N ASP A 755 22.18 -2.61 -11.57
CA ASP A 755 22.97 -2.83 -10.37
C ASP A 755 23.32 -1.48 -9.72
N SER A 756 22.51 -1.07 -8.74
CA SER A 756 22.67 0.18 -8.00
C SER A 756 23.86 0.18 -7.03
N ASP A 757 24.36 -1.01 -6.67
CA ASP A 757 25.50 -1.20 -5.78
C ASP A 757 26.81 -0.99 -6.53
N ALA A 758 26.86 -1.37 -7.81
CA ALA A 758 28.02 -1.17 -8.68
C ALA A 758 28.06 0.20 -9.38
N LEU A 759 26.91 0.74 -9.80
CA LEU A 759 26.82 2.00 -10.55
C LEU A 759 25.74 2.92 -9.98
N SER A 760 26.09 4.18 -9.71
CA SER A 760 25.12 5.22 -9.34
C SER A 760 24.95 6.20 -10.49
N VAL A 761 23.69 6.48 -10.87
CA VAL A 761 23.34 7.46 -11.92
C VAL A 761 22.19 8.32 -11.41
N THR A 762 22.38 9.63 -11.35
CA THR A 762 21.38 10.56 -10.81
C THR A 762 21.24 11.80 -11.67
N PHE A 763 20.03 12.36 -11.73
CA PHE A 763 19.81 13.66 -12.38
C PHE A 763 20.34 14.77 -11.48
N ALA A 764 21.07 15.73 -12.07
CA ALA A 764 21.56 16.91 -11.35
C ALA A 764 20.42 17.86 -10.92
N LYS A 765 19.30 17.84 -11.65
CA LYS A 765 18.10 18.65 -11.39
C LYS A 765 16.86 17.87 -11.82
N ILE A 766 15.70 18.19 -11.23
CA ILE A 766 14.43 17.61 -11.65
C ILE A 766 14.21 17.92 -13.15
N PRO A 767 13.94 16.90 -13.98
CA PRO A 767 13.59 17.07 -15.39
C PRO A 767 12.46 18.07 -15.59
N PRO A 768 12.53 18.98 -16.57
CA PRO A 768 11.42 19.88 -16.86
C PRO A 768 10.21 19.10 -17.38
N SER A 769 9.01 19.53 -16.98
CA SER A 769 7.76 18.90 -17.41
C SER A 769 7.31 19.29 -18.81
N THR A 770 7.99 20.22 -19.49
CA THR A 770 7.69 20.64 -20.87
C THR A 770 8.96 21.05 -21.61
N ILE A 771 9.04 20.72 -22.91
CA ILE A 771 10.07 21.20 -23.83
C ILE A 771 9.43 22.05 -24.92
N ALA A 772 9.85 23.31 -25.05
CA ALA A 772 9.25 24.26 -25.98
C ALA A 772 9.45 23.85 -27.47
N PRO A 773 8.58 24.31 -28.38
CA PRO A 773 8.66 23.99 -29.82
C PRO A 773 10.02 24.32 -30.42
N ARG A 774 10.60 23.41 -31.22
CA ARG A 774 11.88 23.62 -31.91
C ARG A 774 13.04 24.07 -31.00
N THR A 775 12.97 23.74 -29.72
CA THR A 775 14.02 24.04 -28.73
C THR A 775 14.72 22.78 -28.28
N GLN A 776 15.88 22.95 -27.66
CA GLN A 776 16.64 21.88 -27.04
C GLN A 776 16.84 22.18 -25.56
N THR A 777 16.65 21.17 -24.73
CA THR A 777 16.88 21.27 -23.29
C THR A 777 18.00 20.33 -22.87
N GLN A 778 18.85 20.79 -21.95
CA GLN A 778 19.95 20.01 -21.42
C GLN A 778 19.57 19.40 -20.06
N GLN A 779 19.77 18.09 -19.92
CA GLN A 779 19.72 17.37 -18.66
C GLN A 779 21.13 16.86 -18.31
N LEU A 780 21.60 17.16 -17.10
CA LEU A 780 22.90 16.72 -16.63
C LEU A 780 22.75 15.52 -15.71
N LEU A 781 23.48 14.44 -15.98
CA LEU A 781 23.60 13.27 -15.12
C LEU A 781 24.94 13.27 -14.39
N HIS A 782 24.89 12.94 -13.10
CA HIS A 782 26.04 12.58 -12.30
C HIS A 782 26.14 11.06 -12.23
N VAL A 783 27.34 10.54 -12.48
CA VAL A 783 27.60 9.10 -12.53
C VAL A 783 28.77 8.77 -11.61
N GLU A 784 28.63 7.73 -10.81
CA GLU A 784 29.69 7.23 -9.94
C GLU A 784 29.86 5.72 -10.14
N CYS A 785 31.07 5.30 -10.49
CA CYS A 785 31.46 3.90 -10.59
C CYS A 785 31.95 3.41 -9.22
N LYS A 786 31.16 2.57 -8.55
CA LYS A 786 31.46 2.05 -7.21
C LYS A 786 32.19 0.71 -7.28
N LYS A 787 31.71 -0.18 -8.15
CA LYS A 787 32.26 -1.53 -8.42
C LYS A 787 32.22 -1.84 -9.91
N MET A 788 32.71 -3.01 -10.29
CA MET A 788 32.65 -3.48 -11.67
C MET A 788 31.20 -3.73 -12.10
N PHE A 789 30.83 -3.30 -13.32
CA PHE A 789 29.49 -3.49 -13.88
C PHE A 789 29.58 -3.83 -15.38
N THR A 790 28.61 -4.59 -15.89
CA THR A 790 28.57 -5.05 -17.29
C THR A 790 27.36 -4.54 -18.07
N THR A 791 26.27 -4.23 -17.38
CA THR A 791 25.04 -3.73 -18.02
C THR A 791 24.96 -2.20 -18.00
N PRO A 792 24.80 -1.54 -19.17
CA PRO A 792 24.62 -0.11 -19.23
C PRO A 792 23.23 0.29 -18.69
N PRO A 793 23.10 1.47 -18.05
CA PRO A 793 21.82 1.98 -17.56
C PRO A 793 20.92 2.43 -18.71
N VAL A 794 19.62 2.41 -18.48
CA VAL A 794 18.58 2.76 -19.46
C VAL A 794 17.88 4.06 -19.04
N LEU A 795 17.78 5.01 -19.96
CA LEU A 795 16.98 6.22 -19.82
C LEU A 795 15.60 5.97 -20.44
N SER A 796 14.54 6.10 -19.65
CA SER A 796 13.17 6.07 -20.14
C SER A 796 12.61 7.49 -20.17
N ILE A 797 12.06 7.88 -21.31
CA ILE A 797 11.51 9.20 -21.59
C ILE A 797 10.05 9.02 -21.95
N SER A 798 9.17 9.80 -21.34
CA SER A 798 7.73 9.83 -21.68
C SER A 798 7.29 11.26 -21.90
N PHE A 799 6.49 11.52 -22.93
CA PHE A 799 5.98 12.86 -23.24
C PHE A 799 4.68 12.81 -24.06
N LEU A 800 3.96 13.92 -24.09
CA LEU A 800 2.77 14.13 -24.91
C LEU A 800 3.09 15.01 -26.11
N ALA A 801 2.84 14.51 -27.32
CA ALA A 801 2.98 15.21 -28.59
C ALA A 801 1.74 14.95 -29.47
N GLY A 802 0.58 15.41 -29.02
CA GLY A 802 -0.74 15.02 -29.56
C GLY A 802 -1.21 13.66 -29.02
N SER A 803 -0.34 12.64 -29.08
CA SER A 803 -0.50 11.37 -28.37
C SER A 803 0.63 11.16 -27.37
N HIS A 804 0.41 10.27 -26.40
CA HIS A 804 1.43 9.88 -25.43
C HIS A 804 2.47 8.97 -26.09
N GLN A 805 3.74 9.27 -25.88
CA GLN A 805 4.89 8.57 -26.44
C GLN A 805 5.85 8.17 -25.32
N THR A 806 6.38 6.95 -25.38
CA THR A 806 7.39 6.45 -24.45
C THR A 806 8.56 5.88 -25.24
N LEU A 807 9.77 6.25 -24.81
CA LEU A 807 11.02 5.87 -25.44
C LEU A 807 12.01 5.44 -24.35
N ALA A 808 12.49 4.19 -24.40
CA ALA A 808 13.56 3.71 -23.53
C ALA A 808 14.84 3.50 -24.34
N ILE A 809 15.96 4.09 -23.92
CA ILE A 809 17.26 4.03 -24.63
C ILE A 809 18.39 3.70 -23.68
N ARG A 810 19.35 2.88 -24.11
CA ARG A 810 20.57 2.60 -23.34
C ARG A 810 21.48 3.81 -23.35
N LEU A 811 21.99 4.20 -22.18
CA LEU A 811 23.01 5.23 -22.07
C LEU A 811 24.40 4.60 -22.28
N PRO A 812 25.31 5.24 -23.04
CA PRO A 812 26.64 4.71 -23.39
C PRO A 812 27.63 4.82 -22.21
N ILE A 813 27.21 4.39 -21.03
CA ILE A 813 27.98 4.33 -19.79
C ILE A 813 28.49 2.90 -19.65
N VAL A 814 29.78 2.71 -19.86
CA VAL A 814 30.45 1.40 -19.83
C VAL A 814 31.70 1.49 -18.94
N ALA A 815 32.14 0.37 -18.36
CA ALA A 815 33.26 0.32 -17.43
C ALA A 815 34.54 0.99 -17.97
N THR A 816 34.84 0.83 -19.27
CA THR A 816 36.02 1.43 -19.92
C THR A 816 36.04 2.97 -19.87
N LYS A 817 34.90 3.64 -19.67
CA LYS A 817 34.87 5.12 -19.56
C LYS A 817 35.54 5.64 -18.28
N PHE A 818 35.67 4.81 -17.26
CA PHE A 818 36.29 5.13 -15.97
C PHE A 818 37.78 4.75 -15.91
N PHE A 819 38.39 4.46 -17.06
CA PHE A 819 39.83 4.23 -17.16
C PHE A 819 40.61 5.54 -17.19
N GLU A 820 41.77 5.54 -16.55
CA GLU A 820 42.81 6.54 -16.70
C GLU A 820 44.00 5.97 -17.49
N HIS A 821 44.61 6.84 -18.29
CA HIS A 821 45.71 6.49 -19.17
C HIS A 821 46.96 6.18 -18.35
N VAL A 822 47.63 5.06 -18.66
CA VAL A 822 48.89 4.67 -18.01
C VAL A 822 50.00 4.57 -19.04
N LYS A 823 51.16 5.15 -18.73
CA LYS A 823 52.39 4.98 -19.51
C LYS A 823 53.24 3.89 -18.86
N LEU A 824 53.70 2.93 -19.66
CA LEU A 824 54.62 1.87 -19.24
C LEU A 824 55.71 1.73 -20.30
N GLY A 825 56.95 1.48 -19.86
CA GLY A 825 58.03 1.08 -20.76
C GLY A 825 57.92 -0.40 -21.16
N PRO A 826 58.75 -0.87 -22.11
CA PRO A 826 58.72 -2.25 -22.61
C PRO A 826 58.95 -3.29 -21.51
N THR A 827 59.94 -3.05 -20.64
CA THR A 827 60.29 -3.94 -19.52
C THR A 827 59.13 -4.05 -18.52
N ASP A 828 58.62 -2.90 -18.06
CA ASP A 828 57.54 -2.84 -17.07
C ASP A 828 56.24 -3.48 -17.58
N PHE A 829 55.92 -3.30 -18.87
CA PHE A 829 54.73 -3.89 -19.46
C PHE A 829 54.80 -5.42 -19.43
N PHE A 830 55.89 -6.01 -19.94
CA PHE A 830 55.99 -7.46 -20.04
C PHE A 830 56.25 -8.15 -18.69
N GLU A 831 56.88 -7.47 -17.73
CA GLU A 831 56.94 -7.96 -16.35
C GLU A 831 55.55 -8.06 -15.74
N ARG A 832 54.75 -7.00 -15.83
CA ARG A 832 53.35 -7.01 -15.33
C ARG A 832 52.48 -7.97 -16.11
N TRP A 833 52.66 -8.07 -17.43
CA TRP A 833 51.97 -9.04 -18.28
C TRP A 833 52.21 -10.46 -17.80
N LYS A 834 53.47 -10.84 -17.53
CA LYS A 834 53.84 -12.16 -16.99
C LYS A 834 53.32 -12.37 -15.57
N LEU A 835 53.37 -11.34 -14.72
CA LEU A 835 52.93 -11.40 -13.33
C LEU A 835 51.43 -11.67 -13.19
N ILE A 836 50.59 -11.09 -14.05
CA ILE A 836 49.14 -11.34 -14.05
C ILE A 836 48.84 -12.81 -14.41
N GLY A 837 49.67 -13.44 -15.23
CA GLY A 837 49.53 -14.85 -15.62
C GLY A 837 48.48 -15.08 -16.69
N GLY A 838 48.00 -16.32 -16.78
CA GLY A 838 46.97 -16.76 -17.73
C GLY A 838 45.55 -16.76 -17.12
N PRO A 839 44.62 -17.56 -17.68
CA PRO A 839 43.25 -17.67 -17.17
C PRO A 839 43.22 -18.04 -15.66
N PRO A 840 42.30 -17.46 -14.86
CA PRO A 840 41.11 -16.70 -15.26
C PRO A 840 41.31 -15.18 -15.45
N ARG A 841 42.51 -14.64 -15.20
CA ARG A 841 42.82 -13.20 -15.30
C ARG A 841 43.24 -12.74 -16.71
N GLU A 842 43.15 -13.65 -17.67
CA GLU A 842 43.34 -13.44 -19.09
C GLU A 842 42.05 -13.76 -19.83
N ALA A 843 41.57 -12.81 -20.62
CA ALA A 843 40.54 -13.04 -21.63
C ALA A 843 41.18 -12.91 -23.00
N GLN A 844 40.91 -13.86 -23.88
CA GLN A 844 41.46 -13.88 -25.24
C GLN A 844 40.39 -14.29 -26.26
N GLN A 845 40.35 -13.59 -27.40
CA GLN A 845 39.47 -13.94 -28.51
C GLN A 845 40.14 -13.63 -29.86
N VAL A 846 39.89 -14.50 -30.84
CA VAL A 846 40.33 -14.33 -32.22
C VAL A 846 39.13 -13.98 -33.09
N PHE A 847 39.25 -12.96 -33.93
CA PHE A 847 38.16 -12.46 -34.78
C PHE A 847 38.67 -12.09 -36.18
N PRO A 848 37.80 -12.12 -37.21
CA PRO A 848 38.19 -11.76 -38.57
C PRO A 848 38.48 -10.27 -38.71
N ILE A 849 39.47 -9.92 -39.53
CA ILE A 849 39.82 -8.53 -39.87
C ILE A 849 39.60 -8.24 -41.35
N GLU A 850 39.10 -7.03 -41.62
CA GLU A 850 38.95 -6.51 -42.99
C GLU A 850 40.22 -5.77 -43.40
N LEU A 851 40.68 -6.06 -44.62
CA LEU A 851 41.79 -5.35 -45.25
C LEU A 851 41.21 -4.39 -46.29
N ASP A 852 41.80 -3.21 -46.41
CA ASP A 852 41.43 -2.24 -47.44
C ASP A 852 41.76 -2.74 -48.85
N SER A 853 41.38 -1.97 -49.88
CA SER A 853 41.64 -2.30 -51.29
C SER A 853 43.12 -2.47 -51.66
N VAL A 854 44.04 -2.07 -50.76
CA VAL A 854 45.49 -2.17 -50.90
C VAL A 854 46.07 -3.30 -50.01
N GLY A 855 45.22 -4.05 -49.30
CA GLY A 855 45.62 -5.15 -48.43
C GLY A 855 46.19 -4.69 -47.08
N GLN A 856 45.99 -3.43 -46.70
CA GLN A 856 46.41 -2.88 -45.40
C GLN A 856 45.28 -2.91 -44.38
N LEU A 857 45.67 -3.06 -43.11
CA LEU A 857 44.77 -2.96 -41.97
C LEU A 857 44.68 -1.49 -41.54
N ASP A 858 43.47 -1.01 -41.23
CA ASP A 858 43.25 0.32 -40.67
C ASP A 858 43.70 0.39 -39.19
N LEU A 859 45.02 0.34 -38.99
CA LEU A 859 45.67 0.51 -37.69
C LEU A 859 45.33 1.85 -37.02
N PRO A 860 45.21 2.99 -37.74
CA PRO A 860 44.74 4.24 -37.15
C PRO A 860 43.35 4.12 -36.48
N LYS A 861 42.37 3.49 -37.15
CA LYS A 861 41.06 3.23 -36.56
C LYS A 861 41.15 2.35 -35.33
N TYR A 862 41.97 1.30 -35.36
CA TYR A 862 42.12 0.38 -34.22
C TYR A 862 42.74 1.10 -33.02
N ARG A 863 43.79 1.92 -33.26
CA ARG A 863 44.37 2.78 -32.23
C ARG A 863 43.37 3.78 -31.67
N GLN A 864 42.53 4.38 -32.52
CA GLN A 864 41.49 5.32 -32.10
C GLN A 864 40.43 4.65 -31.22
N VAL A 865 39.98 3.44 -31.55
CA VAL A 865 39.02 2.68 -30.73
C VAL A 865 39.63 2.36 -29.37
N VAL A 866 40.88 1.87 -29.33
CA VAL A 866 41.58 1.53 -28.07
C VAL A 866 41.74 2.77 -27.18
N THR A 867 42.19 3.90 -27.74
CA THR A 867 42.27 5.17 -27.01
C THR A 867 40.90 5.70 -26.60
N GLY A 868 39.85 5.48 -27.40
CA GLY A 868 38.48 5.86 -27.08
C GLY A 868 37.89 5.10 -25.89
N HIS A 869 38.32 3.85 -25.68
CA HIS A 869 38.10 3.08 -24.44
C HIS A 869 39.04 3.51 -23.29
N ARG A 870 39.76 4.62 -23.44
CA ARG A 870 40.66 5.24 -22.45
C ARG A 870 41.83 4.37 -22.01
N LEU A 871 42.22 3.41 -22.85
CA LEU A 871 43.50 2.73 -22.73
C LEU A 871 44.56 3.52 -23.48
N ASN A 872 45.71 3.73 -22.86
CA ASN A 872 46.81 4.44 -23.48
C ASN A 872 47.56 3.50 -24.42
N ASN A 873 47.63 3.84 -25.70
CA ASN A 873 48.46 3.10 -26.65
C ASN A 873 49.94 3.30 -26.29
N LEU A 874 50.68 2.21 -26.16
CA LEU A 874 52.11 2.20 -25.84
C LEU A 874 52.90 1.93 -27.11
N GLU A 875 53.62 2.95 -27.59
CA GLU A 875 54.48 2.84 -28.76
C GLU A 875 55.79 2.11 -28.40
N GLU A 876 56.34 1.36 -29.37
CA GLU A 876 57.63 0.65 -29.25
C GLU A 876 57.75 -0.38 -28.11
N VAL A 877 56.63 -0.82 -27.52
CA VAL A 877 56.63 -1.86 -26.49
C VAL A 877 56.71 -3.26 -27.09
N ASP A 878 55.94 -3.54 -28.15
CA ASP A 878 55.97 -4.84 -28.82
C ASP A 878 57.05 -4.89 -29.92
N PRO A 879 57.84 -5.99 -30.02
CA PRO A 879 58.81 -6.15 -31.11
C PRO A 879 58.18 -6.11 -32.51
N ASN A 880 56.88 -6.43 -32.66
CA ASN A 880 56.16 -6.31 -33.91
C ASN A 880 55.41 -4.97 -33.98
N PRO A 881 55.76 -4.06 -34.90
CA PRO A 881 55.13 -2.73 -35.01
C PRO A 881 53.66 -2.78 -35.44
N ASN A 882 53.17 -3.92 -35.93
CA ASN A 882 51.76 -4.13 -36.26
C ASN A 882 50.90 -4.47 -35.04
N ASN A 883 51.50 -4.90 -33.93
CA ASN A 883 50.79 -5.21 -32.70
C ASN A 883 50.46 -3.90 -31.96
N ILE A 884 49.25 -3.80 -31.42
CA ILE A 884 48.85 -2.66 -30.59
C ILE A 884 48.88 -3.11 -29.14
N VAL A 885 49.73 -2.47 -28.34
CA VAL A 885 49.80 -2.67 -26.91
C VAL A 885 49.21 -1.45 -26.22
N ALA A 886 48.36 -1.67 -25.22
CA ALA A 886 47.78 -0.58 -24.45
C ALA A 886 47.66 -0.91 -22.96
N ALA A 887 47.66 0.13 -22.13
CA ALA A 887 47.51 0.00 -20.69
C ALA A 887 46.60 1.07 -20.11
N GLY A 888 45.87 0.72 -19.07
CA GLY A 888 45.09 1.68 -18.30
C GLY A 888 44.68 1.11 -16.95
N VAL A 889 44.17 1.99 -16.09
CA VAL A 889 43.69 1.61 -14.75
C VAL A 889 42.24 2.03 -14.63
N LEU A 890 41.37 1.08 -14.27
CA LEU A 890 39.99 1.33 -13.89
C LEU A 890 39.94 1.92 -12.48
N HIS A 891 39.21 3.01 -12.30
CA HIS A 891 38.99 3.61 -10.98
C HIS A 891 37.56 3.34 -10.51
N MET A 892 37.43 2.81 -9.30
CA MET A 892 36.18 2.55 -8.60
C MET A 892 36.24 3.16 -7.20
N SER A 893 35.12 3.69 -6.68
CA SER A 893 35.12 4.32 -5.36
C SER A 893 35.18 3.32 -4.20
N ILE A 894 34.65 2.09 -4.37
CA ILE A 894 34.63 1.06 -3.32
C ILE A 894 35.73 0.02 -3.54
N ASP A 895 35.78 -0.60 -4.72
CA ASP A 895 36.72 -1.71 -5.01
C ASP A 895 38.13 -1.22 -5.42
N GLY A 896 38.37 0.09 -5.36
CA GLY A 896 39.67 0.69 -5.60
C GLY A 896 40.09 0.71 -7.07
N LYS A 897 41.36 0.38 -7.35
CA LYS A 897 41.96 0.51 -8.68
C LYS A 897 42.32 -0.85 -9.26
N VAL A 898 41.95 -1.08 -10.52
CA VAL A 898 42.24 -2.33 -11.23
C VAL A 898 43.04 -2.04 -12.49
N GLY A 899 44.23 -2.63 -12.59
CA GLY A 899 45.09 -2.48 -13.78
C GLY A 899 44.63 -3.38 -14.91
N CYS A 900 44.68 -2.88 -16.14
CA CYS A 900 44.39 -3.64 -17.34
C CYS A 900 45.47 -3.42 -18.40
N LEU A 901 45.93 -4.51 -18.99
CA LEU A 901 46.87 -4.54 -20.10
C LEU A 901 46.17 -5.19 -21.29
N LEU A 902 46.39 -4.63 -22.48
CA LEU A 902 45.82 -5.10 -23.73
C LEU A 902 46.93 -5.32 -24.74
N ARG A 903 46.83 -6.42 -25.48
CA ARG A 903 47.69 -6.73 -26.62
C ARG A 903 46.82 -7.23 -27.76
N LEU A 904 46.83 -6.49 -28.87
CA LEU A 904 46.11 -6.78 -30.11
C LEU A 904 47.13 -7.20 -31.17
N GLU A 905 46.97 -8.41 -31.70
CA GLU A 905 47.92 -9.05 -32.61
C GLU A 905 47.25 -9.39 -33.93
N PRO A 906 47.28 -8.47 -34.92
CA PRO A 906 46.70 -8.72 -36.23
C PRO A 906 47.61 -9.60 -37.10
N ASN A 907 47.05 -10.67 -37.65
CA ASN A 907 47.70 -11.52 -38.65
C ASN A 907 47.06 -11.27 -40.04
N ARG A 908 47.80 -10.57 -40.91
CA ARG A 908 47.34 -10.18 -42.25
C ARG A 908 47.14 -11.38 -43.18
N GLU A 909 47.99 -12.39 -43.10
CA GLU A 909 47.93 -13.58 -43.97
C GLU A 909 46.71 -14.45 -43.65
N ALA A 910 46.44 -14.64 -42.36
CA ALA A 910 45.30 -15.42 -41.89
C ALA A 910 43.98 -14.63 -41.91
N LYS A 911 44.02 -13.30 -42.13
CA LYS A 911 42.88 -12.36 -41.98
C LYS A 911 42.20 -12.47 -40.62
N LEU A 912 42.98 -12.76 -39.58
CA LEU A 912 42.51 -12.91 -38.20
C LEU A 912 43.30 -11.97 -37.29
N CYS A 913 42.66 -11.46 -36.25
CA CYS A 913 43.31 -10.69 -35.19
C CYS A 913 43.01 -11.33 -33.84
N ARG A 914 44.06 -11.47 -33.02
CA ARG A 914 43.95 -11.95 -31.65
C ARG A 914 43.94 -10.75 -30.71
N LEU A 915 42.86 -10.58 -29.96
CA LEU A 915 42.78 -9.64 -28.85
C LEU A 915 42.99 -10.40 -27.55
N THR A 916 44.01 -9.99 -26.79
CA THR A 916 44.29 -10.51 -25.45
C THR A 916 44.23 -9.38 -24.44
N VAL A 917 43.46 -9.57 -23.38
CA VAL A 917 43.31 -8.62 -22.28
C VAL A 917 43.69 -9.33 -20.98
N ARG A 918 44.62 -8.75 -20.23
CA ARG A 918 45.04 -9.23 -18.90
C ARG A 918 44.74 -8.16 -17.86
N SER A 919 44.08 -8.54 -16.78
CA SER A 919 43.76 -7.60 -15.70
C SER A 919 43.97 -8.26 -14.34
N THR A 920 44.20 -7.45 -13.30
CA THR A 920 44.26 -7.95 -11.92
C THR A 920 42.91 -8.48 -11.42
N SER A 921 41.81 -8.26 -12.17
CA SER A 921 40.48 -8.84 -11.96
C SER A 921 40.00 -9.61 -13.22
N GLU A 922 39.42 -10.80 -13.01
CA GLU A 922 38.82 -11.64 -14.06
C GLU A 922 37.63 -10.96 -14.76
N GLU A 923 36.75 -10.32 -13.98
CA GLU A 923 35.57 -9.63 -14.49
C GLU A 923 35.95 -8.44 -15.39
N VAL A 924 37.01 -7.72 -15.04
CA VAL A 924 37.52 -6.60 -15.85
C VAL A 924 38.15 -7.11 -17.13
N ALA A 925 38.95 -8.20 -17.09
CA ALA A 925 39.56 -8.77 -18.28
C ALA A 925 38.52 -9.19 -19.33
N SER A 926 37.48 -9.89 -18.89
CA SER A 926 36.40 -10.40 -19.75
C SER A 926 35.53 -9.27 -20.35
N GLU A 927 35.10 -8.30 -19.55
CA GLU A 927 34.23 -7.22 -20.03
C GLU A 927 34.97 -6.22 -20.93
N VAL A 928 36.23 -5.88 -20.62
CA VAL A 928 37.05 -5.01 -21.48
C VAL A 928 37.28 -5.66 -22.84
N LEU A 929 37.57 -6.97 -22.88
CA LEU A 929 37.69 -7.71 -24.14
C LEU A 929 36.40 -7.63 -24.95
N LYS A 930 35.25 -7.87 -24.32
CA LYS A 930 33.93 -7.85 -24.98
C LYS A 930 33.60 -6.47 -25.58
N LEU A 931 33.83 -5.39 -24.83
CA LEU A 931 33.54 -4.02 -25.28
C LEU A 931 34.42 -3.61 -26.47
N ILE A 932 35.73 -3.89 -26.40
CA ILE A 932 36.67 -3.54 -27.47
C ILE A 932 36.43 -4.40 -28.71
N LEU A 933 36.20 -5.70 -28.52
CA LEU A 933 35.90 -6.60 -29.63
C LEU A 933 34.64 -6.18 -30.40
N LYS A 934 33.58 -5.77 -29.68
CA LYS A 934 32.34 -5.29 -30.31
C LYS A 934 32.56 -4.06 -31.18
N SER A 935 33.46 -3.16 -30.76
CA SER A 935 33.83 -1.95 -31.52
C SER A 935 34.73 -2.25 -32.73
N LEU A 936 35.56 -3.30 -32.66
CA LEU A 936 36.52 -3.67 -33.72
C LEU A 936 35.97 -4.62 -34.77
N SER A 937 35.00 -5.48 -34.42
CA SER A 937 34.48 -6.56 -35.29
C SER A 937 33.40 -6.15 -36.29
N LYS A 938 32.92 -4.90 -36.25
CA LYS A 938 31.89 -4.41 -37.18
C LYS A 938 32.52 -3.69 -38.40
N PRO A 939 32.07 -3.99 -39.63
CA PRO A 939 32.53 -3.29 -40.83
C PRO A 939 32.22 -1.80 -40.74
N SER A 940 33.20 -0.97 -41.07
CA SER A 940 32.96 0.46 -41.33
C SER A 940 32.28 0.59 -42.68
N LEU A 941 30.96 0.54 -42.70
CA LEU A 941 30.19 1.13 -43.79
C LEU A 941 30.09 2.62 -43.47
N ASN A 942 30.75 3.44 -44.29
CA ASN A 942 30.55 4.89 -44.31
C ASN A 942 29.05 5.19 -44.40
#